data_AF-A0A1Z5J6N0-F1
#
_entry.id   AF-A0A1Z5J6N0-F1
#
_cell.length_a   1.000
_cell.length_b   1.000
_cell.length_c   1.000
_cell.angle_alpha   90.00
_cell.angle_beta   90.00
_cell.angle_gamma   90.00
#
_symmetry.space_group_name_H-M   'P 1'
#
loop_
_entity.id
_entity.type
_entity.pdbx_description
1 polymer ?
#
loop_
_entity_poly.entity_id
_entity_poly.type
_entity_poly.pdbx_seq_one_letter_code
_entity_poly.pdbx_strand_id
1 'polypeptide(L)'
;MKSATSIRTSAITFVETEHGRLRRKQRGIDKKDLQAARKYGIRYGTHPRPNGDKAAMYIYKDITYIVNEVTGEEVTCYAKPLELEEVPLTADMHVEYTKARRNIQDNLDCWTSNSVLVVDTLGSMKQADVWGTRTRLAAVWVSIALDFLASRLETGEGGLTDVISVVTLGETTNVIFEEEPCSWVLYNKLISRDVTSSEPECCVCCITHFPTDGRPSDAATGYRMDKEACFQIIEDTVGNLAKQFGRRLTFKAIAIGDYDDFDVLKRMVNAADDYGAHADFCLSSMTSSALGDVFTSVATSISLTQLELTDAKSKKQQQVRSILRESRSKAGQVVLRVSCHDFWIYSLDKVKRKIYKEWVELDGINKNRRKHKYEKAELQHPCARYVAFAKVPFGEGAERFAYRFFELAADHWTIVGRPMVAKESRLILDVDCSNEKARKEYTASFCKTQQLARRLAKEFNKKLKESYRVDQRTPTVSFLDCSIYELDDPNLGVLSVLVEDKLDHTKWHKWNCNNGFVDGMKEAPIFSQESLRHAAINMTRVAHFEGDMIEEGSEEDEEDSDEEKEAPAVFLEKGAIVFSPFEVAQAFSHFSYWASGRKRLVCDLQGVYDELNNVLMFSDPVIHYYNPYGYTCRKNVHGRTDQGKEGMHKFFHTHADYCGHLCKIVNRGFRRVRRFDKKSQDHSVSA
;
A
#
# COMPACT_ATOMS: atom_id res chain seq x y z
N MET A 1 -53.22 34.29 7.34
CA MET A 1 -52.72 33.04 6.75
C MET A 1 -51.26 32.86 7.14
N LYS A 2 -50.95 31.94 8.07
CA LYS A 2 -49.56 31.59 8.40
C LYS A 2 -49.05 30.58 7.37
N SER A 3 -47.94 30.90 6.72
CA SER A 3 -47.30 30.04 5.72
C SER A 3 -46.98 28.65 6.31
N ALA A 4 -47.24 27.59 5.54
CA ALA A 4 -47.03 26.18 5.90
C ALA A 4 -45.56 25.83 6.28
N THR A 5 -44.63 26.78 6.13
CA THR A 5 -43.22 26.61 6.50
C THR A 5 -42.94 26.64 8.01
N SER A 6 -43.85 27.13 8.86
CA SER A 6 -43.61 27.31 10.31
C SER A 6 -43.87 26.08 11.20
N ILE A 7 -44.49 25.00 10.69
CA ILE A 7 -44.86 23.81 11.49
C ILE A 7 -43.69 22.81 11.50
N ARG A 8 -43.27 22.28 12.65
CA ARG A 8 -42.23 21.22 12.70
C ARG A 8 -42.70 19.98 11.92
N THR A 9 -41.84 19.36 11.11
CA THR A 9 -42.21 18.20 10.27
C THR A 9 -42.77 17.04 11.10
N SER A 10 -42.26 16.84 12.33
CA SER A 10 -42.76 15.84 13.28
C SER A 10 -44.20 16.10 13.76
N ALA A 11 -44.72 17.32 13.62
CA ALA A 11 -46.08 17.69 14.01
C ALA A 11 -47.12 17.38 12.92
N ILE A 12 -46.71 16.84 11.77
CA ILE A 12 -47.63 16.37 10.72
C ILE A 12 -48.17 15.00 11.11
N THR A 13 -49.47 14.93 11.38
CA THR A 13 -50.15 13.70 11.80
C THR A 13 -50.80 12.97 10.63
N PHE A 14 -50.85 11.65 10.73
CA PHE A 14 -51.57 10.78 9.79
C PHE A 14 -52.07 9.55 10.54
N VAL A 15 -53.10 8.89 9.99
CA VAL A 15 -53.67 7.68 10.56
C VAL A 15 -52.89 6.49 10.00
N GLU A 16 -52.21 5.77 10.88
CA GLU A 16 -51.43 4.58 10.53
C GLU A 16 -52.35 3.38 10.37
N THR A 17 -52.45 2.87 9.14
CA THR A 17 -53.07 1.56 8.90
C THR A 17 -52.02 0.48 9.15
N GLU A 18 -52.45 -0.68 9.65
CA GLU A 18 -51.55 -1.83 9.84
C GLU A 18 -50.88 -2.23 8.51
N HIS A 19 -51.63 -2.18 7.41
CA HIS A 19 -51.12 -2.41 6.05
C HIS A 19 -50.05 -1.38 5.65
N GLY A 20 -50.29 -0.08 5.84
CA GLY A 20 -49.33 0.99 5.53
C GLY A 20 -48.05 0.87 6.36
N ARG A 21 -48.18 0.57 7.65
CA ARG A 21 -47.04 0.32 8.56
C ARG A 21 -46.21 -0.89 8.11
N LEU A 22 -46.86 -2.00 7.75
CA LEU A 22 -46.18 -3.19 7.23
C LEU A 22 -45.45 -2.88 5.93
N ARG A 23 -46.05 -2.10 5.02
CA ARG A 23 -45.43 -1.72 3.75
C ARG A 23 -44.25 -0.78 3.92
N ARG A 24 -44.28 0.17 4.85
CA ARG A 24 -43.11 0.98 5.23
C ARG A 24 -41.99 0.13 5.81
N LYS A 25 -42.32 -0.76 6.75
CA LYS A 25 -41.35 -1.64 7.40
C LYS A 25 -40.70 -2.61 6.40
N GLN A 26 -41.49 -3.18 5.49
CA GLN A 26 -41.01 -4.01 4.37
C GLN A 26 -40.12 -3.26 3.35
N ARG A 27 -40.12 -1.93 3.38
CA ARG A 27 -39.48 -1.08 2.35
C ARG A 27 -38.45 -0.11 2.92
N GLY A 28 -38.14 -0.19 4.22
CA GLY A 28 -37.14 0.66 4.88
C GLY A 28 -37.46 2.16 4.89
N ILE A 29 -38.74 2.55 4.86
CA ILE A 29 -39.14 3.98 4.80
C ILE A 29 -39.55 4.47 6.20
N ASP A 30 -38.92 5.53 6.70
CA ASP A 30 -39.23 6.12 8.01
C ASP A 30 -40.55 6.91 7.96
N LYS A 31 -41.28 6.89 9.07
CA LYS A 31 -42.44 7.75 9.34
C LYS A 31 -42.12 9.24 9.13
N LYS A 32 -40.91 9.68 9.46
CA LYS A 32 -40.47 11.06 9.23
C LYS A 32 -40.41 11.44 7.76
N ASP A 33 -40.09 10.50 6.87
CA ASP A 33 -40.03 10.74 5.43
C ASP A 33 -41.43 10.92 4.83
N LEU A 34 -42.42 10.18 5.34
CA LEU A 34 -43.84 10.39 4.99
C LEU A 34 -44.32 11.78 5.43
N GLN A 35 -43.94 12.20 6.64
CA GLN A 35 -44.27 13.54 7.15
C GLN A 35 -43.62 14.64 6.30
N ALA A 36 -42.35 14.45 5.92
CA ALA A 36 -41.64 15.37 5.05
C ALA A 36 -42.25 15.41 3.64
N ALA A 37 -42.68 14.28 3.11
CA ALA A 37 -43.32 14.20 1.80
C ALA A 37 -44.67 14.91 1.73
N ARG A 38 -45.47 14.83 2.80
CA ARG A 38 -46.72 15.58 2.85
C ARG A 38 -46.50 17.10 3.04
N LYS A 39 -45.40 17.48 3.70
CA LYS A 39 -45.05 18.89 3.93
C LYS A 39 -44.44 19.58 2.72
N TYR A 40 -43.52 18.89 2.06
CA TYR A 40 -42.59 19.45 1.08
C TYR A 40 -42.70 18.75 -0.28
N GLY A 41 -43.41 17.63 -0.37
CA GLY A 41 -43.55 16.86 -1.60
C GLY A 41 -44.54 17.47 -2.59
N ILE A 42 -44.36 17.10 -3.85
CA ILE A 42 -45.22 17.51 -4.95
C ILE A 42 -46.47 16.62 -4.90
N ARG A 43 -47.65 17.24 -4.78
CA ARG A 43 -48.95 16.55 -4.76
C ARG A 43 -49.44 16.35 -6.20
N TYR A 44 -49.73 15.10 -6.53
CA TYR A 44 -50.37 14.68 -7.77
C TYR A 44 -51.84 14.29 -7.48
N GLY A 45 -52.69 14.50 -8.48
CA GLY A 45 -54.16 14.53 -8.38
C GLY A 45 -54.83 13.32 -7.71
N THR A 46 -56.14 13.45 -7.51
CA THR A 46 -56.93 12.44 -6.80
C THR A 46 -57.34 11.29 -7.70
N HIS A 47 -56.96 10.06 -7.34
CA HIS A 47 -57.51 8.86 -7.98
C HIS A 47 -58.68 8.31 -7.15
N PRO A 48 -59.84 8.04 -7.77
CA PRO A 48 -60.95 7.39 -7.09
C PRO A 48 -60.58 5.93 -6.82
N ARG A 49 -60.73 5.50 -5.56
CA ARG A 49 -60.57 4.10 -5.18
C ARG A 49 -61.84 3.29 -5.48
N PRO A 50 -61.74 1.95 -5.54
CA PRO A 50 -62.90 1.06 -5.73
C PRO A 50 -64.02 1.24 -4.70
N ASN A 51 -63.70 1.77 -3.51
CA ASN A 51 -64.65 2.08 -2.43
C ASN A 51 -65.23 3.51 -2.50
N GLY A 52 -64.92 4.29 -3.54
CA GLY A 52 -65.42 5.66 -3.73
C GLY A 52 -64.56 6.77 -3.09
N ASP A 53 -63.57 6.43 -2.26
CA ASP A 53 -62.72 7.41 -1.59
C ASP A 53 -61.67 8.02 -2.53
N LYS A 54 -61.35 9.30 -2.32
CA LYS A 54 -60.29 10.00 -3.05
C LYS A 54 -58.93 9.73 -2.39
N ALA A 55 -57.97 9.22 -3.17
CA ALA A 55 -56.58 9.08 -2.74
C ALA A 55 -55.70 10.13 -3.42
N ALA A 56 -54.78 10.75 -2.67
CA ALA A 56 -53.77 11.66 -3.22
C ALA A 56 -52.38 11.05 -3.14
N MET A 57 -51.58 11.39 -4.14
CA MET A 57 -50.20 10.93 -4.28
C MET A 57 -49.24 12.09 -3.98
N TYR A 58 -48.25 11.86 -3.13
CA TYR A 58 -47.19 12.81 -2.78
C TYR A 58 -45.84 12.22 -3.18
N ILE A 59 -45.05 12.96 -3.95
CA ILE A 59 -43.69 12.55 -4.32
C ILE A 59 -42.69 13.47 -3.65
N TYR A 60 -41.74 12.91 -2.92
CA TYR A 60 -40.68 13.66 -2.23
C TYR A 60 -39.42 12.81 -2.09
N LYS A 61 -38.28 13.34 -2.54
CA LYS A 61 -36.97 12.64 -2.58
C LYS A 61 -37.10 11.22 -3.18
N ASP A 62 -37.74 11.13 -4.34
CA ASP A 62 -37.99 9.88 -5.06
C ASP A 62 -38.84 8.84 -4.32
N ILE A 63 -39.44 9.21 -3.18
CA ILE A 63 -40.41 8.38 -2.47
C ILE A 63 -41.82 8.87 -2.78
N THR A 64 -42.63 7.97 -3.33
CA THR A 64 -44.05 8.16 -3.58
C THR A 64 -44.86 7.65 -2.39
N TYR A 65 -45.74 8.49 -1.87
CA TYR A 65 -46.67 8.18 -0.80
C TYR A 65 -48.11 8.35 -1.29
N ILE A 66 -48.96 7.38 -0.99
CA ILE A 66 -50.39 7.43 -1.34
C ILE A 66 -51.18 7.45 -0.04
N VAL A 67 -52.03 8.47 0.10
CA VAL A 67 -52.79 8.76 1.33
C VAL A 67 -54.26 8.95 0.99
N ASN A 68 -55.16 8.50 1.86
CA ASN A 68 -56.58 8.83 1.79
C ASN A 68 -56.79 10.30 2.12
N GLU A 69 -57.40 11.08 1.22
CA GLU A 69 -57.65 12.49 1.50
C GLU A 69 -58.77 12.71 2.52
N VAL A 70 -59.72 11.77 2.59
CA VAL A 70 -60.89 11.89 3.47
C VAL A 70 -60.52 11.50 4.90
N THR A 71 -59.84 10.36 5.06
CA THR A 71 -59.50 9.80 6.39
C THR A 71 -58.09 10.16 6.86
N GLY A 72 -57.22 10.65 5.98
CA GLY A 72 -55.81 10.88 6.29
C GLY A 72 -54.98 9.61 6.48
N GLU A 73 -55.54 8.46 6.11
CA GLU A 73 -54.92 7.13 6.25
C GLU A 73 -53.83 6.90 5.23
N GLU A 74 -52.72 6.35 5.68
CA GLU A 74 -51.68 5.81 4.81
C GLU A 74 -52.19 4.58 4.05
N VAL A 75 -52.11 4.64 2.72
CA VAL A 75 -52.54 3.55 1.82
C VAL A 75 -51.34 2.69 1.44
N THR A 76 -50.29 3.30 0.89
CA THR A 76 -49.06 2.62 0.45
C THR A 76 -47.96 3.64 0.19
N CYS A 77 -46.70 3.21 0.14
CA CYS A 77 -45.55 4.05 -0.16
C CYS A 77 -44.43 3.29 -0.88
N TYR A 78 -43.76 3.89 -1.86
CA TYR A 78 -42.67 3.26 -2.61
C TYR A 78 -41.62 4.27 -3.09
N ALA A 79 -40.34 3.92 -3.00
CA ALA A 79 -39.26 4.68 -3.65
C ALA A 79 -39.13 4.30 -5.14
N LYS A 80 -38.85 5.28 -6.00
CA LYS A 80 -38.42 5.05 -7.37
C LYS A 80 -36.98 4.49 -7.31
N PRO A 81 -36.64 3.40 -8.01
CA PRO A 81 -35.26 2.94 -8.11
C PRO A 81 -34.35 4.04 -8.65
N LEU A 82 -33.08 4.05 -8.22
CA LEU A 82 -32.05 4.88 -8.83
C LEU A 82 -31.85 4.39 -10.28
N GLU A 83 -32.40 5.11 -11.25
CA GLU A 83 -32.19 4.86 -12.68
C GLU A 83 -30.87 5.53 -13.05
N LEU A 84 -29.85 4.72 -13.38
CA LEU A 84 -28.60 5.23 -13.91
C LEU A 84 -28.80 5.65 -15.37
N GLU A 85 -28.29 6.81 -15.74
CA GLU A 85 -28.36 7.29 -17.12
C GLU A 85 -27.19 6.73 -17.94
N GLU A 86 -27.48 6.35 -19.19
CA GLU A 86 -26.46 5.97 -20.15
C GLU A 86 -25.61 7.18 -20.55
N VAL A 87 -24.30 6.96 -20.70
CA VAL A 87 -23.38 8.00 -21.19
C VAL A 87 -23.48 8.07 -22.71
N PRO A 88 -23.61 9.28 -23.31
CA PRO A 88 -23.58 9.42 -24.76
C PRO A 88 -22.24 8.93 -25.34
N LEU A 89 -22.29 7.93 -26.22
CA LEU A 89 -21.11 7.35 -26.86
C LEU A 89 -20.87 7.96 -28.24
N THR A 90 -19.64 8.36 -28.53
CA THR A 90 -19.25 8.79 -29.88
C THR A 90 -18.90 7.59 -30.76
N ALA A 91 -18.92 7.78 -32.09
CA ALA A 91 -18.52 6.73 -33.02
C ALA A 91 -17.05 6.29 -32.80
N ASP A 92 -16.17 7.24 -32.48
CA ASP A 92 -14.76 6.97 -32.21
C ASP A 92 -14.58 6.07 -30.98
N MET A 93 -15.35 6.31 -29.90
CA MET A 93 -15.31 5.47 -28.70
C MET A 93 -15.68 4.01 -29.00
N HIS A 94 -16.66 3.77 -29.87
CA HIS A 94 -17.02 2.42 -30.30
C HIS A 94 -15.93 1.75 -31.14
N VAL A 95 -15.27 2.51 -32.03
CA VAL A 95 -14.16 2.01 -32.85
C VAL A 95 -12.97 1.64 -31.96
N GLU A 96 -12.60 2.51 -31.02
CA GLU A 96 -11.51 2.26 -30.07
C GLU A 96 -11.80 1.06 -29.18
N TYR A 97 -13.01 0.96 -28.63
CA TYR A 97 -13.43 -0.18 -27.84
C TYR A 97 -13.37 -1.50 -28.63
N THR A 98 -13.87 -1.51 -29.87
CA THR A 98 -13.84 -2.72 -30.72
C THR A 98 -12.42 -3.14 -31.05
N LYS A 99 -11.54 -2.17 -31.32
CA LYS A 99 -10.12 -2.42 -31.55
C LYS A 99 -9.43 -2.95 -30.30
N ALA A 100 -9.70 -2.36 -29.14
CA ALA A 100 -9.17 -2.80 -27.86
C ALA A 100 -9.60 -4.23 -27.52
N ARG A 101 -10.88 -4.55 -27.70
CA ARG A 101 -11.41 -5.90 -27.47
C ARG A 101 -10.71 -6.96 -28.31
N ARG A 102 -10.46 -6.69 -29.61
CA ARG A 102 -9.68 -7.59 -30.46
C ARG A 102 -8.24 -7.73 -29.98
N ASN A 103 -7.58 -6.61 -29.69
CA ASN A 103 -6.19 -6.63 -29.21
C ASN A 103 -6.04 -7.42 -27.89
N ILE A 104 -7.01 -7.31 -26.98
CA ILE A 104 -7.05 -8.04 -25.71
C ILE A 104 -7.13 -9.54 -25.94
N GLN A 105 -7.96 -9.99 -26.88
CA GLN A 105 -8.10 -11.40 -27.24
C GLN A 105 -6.86 -11.95 -27.97
N ASP A 106 -6.26 -11.14 -28.86
CA ASP A 106 -5.13 -11.57 -29.67
C ASP A 106 -3.78 -11.50 -28.93
N ASN A 107 -3.68 -10.67 -27.88
CA ASN A 107 -2.41 -10.40 -27.19
C ASN A 107 -2.58 -10.16 -25.69
N LEU A 108 -2.37 -11.20 -24.88
CA LEU A 108 -2.43 -11.13 -23.42
C LEU A 108 -1.38 -10.18 -22.79
N ASP A 109 -0.26 -9.91 -23.48
CA ASP A 109 0.78 -8.98 -22.97
C ASP A 109 0.33 -7.51 -22.99
N CYS A 110 -0.80 -7.18 -23.64
CA CYS A 110 -1.32 -5.82 -23.61
C CYS A 110 -2.15 -5.49 -22.37
N TRP A 111 -2.43 -6.48 -21.52
CA TRP A 111 -3.31 -6.32 -20.36
C TRP A 111 -2.61 -5.62 -19.21
N THR A 112 -3.19 -4.51 -18.75
CA THR A 112 -2.65 -3.74 -17.62
C THR A 112 -3.18 -4.19 -16.28
N SER A 113 -4.42 -4.67 -16.24
CA SER A 113 -5.03 -5.37 -15.11
C SER A 113 -6.13 -6.30 -15.61
N ASN A 114 -6.51 -7.26 -14.77
CA ASN A 114 -7.73 -8.02 -14.97
C ASN A 114 -8.52 -8.05 -13.64
N SER A 115 -9.82 -7.80 -13.74
CA SER A 115 -10.72 -7.73 -12.60
C SER A 115 -11.84 -8.74 -12.80
N VAL A 116 -12.05 -9.62 -11.83
CA VAL A 116 -13.07 -10.66 -11.85
C VAL A 116 -14.08 -10.40 -10.73
N LEU A 117 -15.22 -9.83 -11.08
CA LEU A 117 -16.28 -9.53 -10.11
C LEU A 117 -17.22 -10.74 -10.02
N VAL A 118 -17.24 -11.44 -8.89
CA VAL A 118 -18.06 -12.64 -8.65
C VAL A 118 -19.27 -12.27 -7.78
N VAL A 119 -20.38 -11.93 -8.42
CA VAL A 119 -21.57 -11.38 -7.76
C VAL A 119 -22.55 -12.47 -7.34
N ASP A 120 -22.83 -12.55 -6.04
CA ASP A 120 -23.93 -13.36 -5.52
C ASP A 120 -25.28 -12.80 -5.97
N THR A 121 -26.12 -13.66 -6.54
CA THR A 121 -27.47 -13.35 -7.03
C THR A 121 -28.55 -14.24 -6.41
N LEU A 122 -28.19 -14.99 -5.35
CA LEU A 122 -29.10 -15.84 -4.60
C LEU A 122 -30.25 -15.03 -3.97
N GLY A 123 -31.28 -15.73 -3.53
CA GLY A 123 -32.55 -15.12 -3.11
C GLY A 123 -32.41 -14.06 -2.01
N SER A 124 -31.43 -14.21 -1.11
CA SER A 124 -31.14 -13.24 -0.06
C SER A 124 -30.62 -11.89 -0.59
N MET A 125 -29.89 -11.89 -1.71
CA MET A 125 -29.41 -10.66 -2.36
C MET A 125 -30.55 -9.84 -2.97
N LYS A 126 -31.74 -10.44 -3.15
CA LYS A 126 -32.95 -9.77 -3.64
C LYS A 126 -33.81 -9.16 -2.52
N GLN A 127 -33.39 -9.28 -1.26
CA GLN A 127 -34.08 -8.65 -0.12
C GLN A 127 -34.03 -7.13 -0.24
N ALA A 128 -35.14 -6.48 0.10
CA ALA A 128 -35.33 -5.04 -0.04
C ALA A 128 -34.94 -4.26 1.23
N ASP A 129 -33.70 -4.46 1.69
CA ASP A 129 -33.20 -4.00 2.99
C ASP A 129 -31.98 -3.06 2.92
N VAL A 130 -31.60 -2.60 1.71
CA VAL A 130 -30.51 -1.63 1.53
C VAL A 130 -31.04 -0.22 1.27
N TRP A 131 -30.57 0.74 2.05
CA TRP A 131 -30.92 2.15 1.86
C TRP A 131 -30.29 2.69 0.57
N GLY A 132 -31.12 3.20 -0.35
CA GLY A 132 -30.70 3.84 -1.61
C GLY A 132 -31.17 3.04 -2.83
N THR A 133 -30.64 1.84 -3.01
CA THR A 133 -30.91 0.97 -4.17
C THR A 133 -31.98 -0.10 -3.92
N ARG A 134 -32.57 -0.12 -2.73
CA ARG A 134 -33.63 -1.04 -2.28
C ARG A 134 -33.11 -2.45 -2.02
N THR A 135 -32.53 -3.11 -3.02
CA THR A 135 -32.00 -4.47 -2.86
C THR A 135 -30.48 -4.49 -2.74
N ARG A 136 -29.95 -5.49 -2.03
CA ARG A 136 -28.49 -5.72 -1.94
C ARG A 136 -27.88 -5.90 -3.32
N LEU A 137 -28.53 -6.67 -4.19
CA LEU A 137 -28.10 -6.89 -5.56
C LEU A 137 -28.08 -5.59 -6.38
N ALA A 138 -29.11 -4.74 -6.26
CA ALA A 138 -29.12 -3.45 -6.94
C ALA A 138 -28.04 -2.51 -6.38
N ALA A 139 -27.74 -2.57 -5.08
CA ALA A 139 -26.62 -1.84 -4.48
C ALA A 139 -25.29 -2.24 -5.13
N VAL A 140 -25.04 -3.54 -5.25
CA VAL A 140 -23.83 -4.07 -5.88
C VAL A 140 -23.70 -3.60 -7.32
N TRP A 141 -24.77 -3.66 -8.13
CA TRP A 141 -24.69 -3.20 -9.52
C TRP A 141 -24.43 -1.71 -9.66
N VAL A 142 -25.07 -0.88 -8.82
CA VAL A 142 -24.84 0.56 -8.81
C VAL A 142 -23.40 0.87 -8.39
N SER A 143 -22.87 0.20 -7.36
CA SER A 143 -21.48 0.43 -6.93
C SER A 143 -20.44 -0.06 -7.92
N ILE A 144 -20.70 -1.16 -8.65
CA ILE A 144 -19.83 -1.57 -9.76
C ILE A 144 -19.84 -0.52 -10.87
N ALA A 145 -21.02 0.02 -11.22
CA ALA A 145 -21.14 1.00 -12.29
C ALA A 145 -20.49 2.34 -11.93
N LEU A 146 -20.85 2.92 -10.78
CA LEU A 146 -20.42 4.27 -10.40
C LEU A 146 -19.05 4.25 -9.71
N ASP A 147 -18.93 3.49 -8.63
CA ASP A 147 -17.79 3.60 -7.71
C ASP A 147 -16.56 2.82 -8.21
N PHE A 148 -16.77 1.76 -9.00
CA PHE A 148 -15.68 0.97 -9.59
C PHE A 148 -15.36 1.36 -11.03
N LEU A 149 -16.34 1.42 -11.94
CA LEU A 149 -16.11 1.73 -13.36
C LEU A 149 -16.00 3.23 -13.63
N ALA A 150 -17.08 3.99 -13.39
CA ALA A 150 -17.14 5.40 -13.76
C ALA A 150 -16.06 6.21 -13.06
N SER A 151 -15.88 6.03 -11.75
CA SER A 151 -14.82 6.69 -10.99
C SER A 151 -13.42 6.46 -11.58
N ARG A 152 -13.11 5.24 -12.06
CA ARG A 152 -11.81 4.95 -12.67
C ARG A 152 -11.65 5.56 -14.05
N LEU A 153 -12.73 5.61 -14.84
CA LEU A 153 -12.73 6.22 -16.17
C LEU A 153 -12.59 7.76 -16.08
N GLU A 154 -13.26 8.39 -15.12
CA GLU A 154 -13.22 9.84 -14.90
C GLU A 154 -11.87 10.33 -14.38
N THR A 155 -11.24 9.57 -13.48
CA THR A 155 -9.91 9.89 -12.95
C THR A 155 -8.78 9.53 -13.91
N GLY A 156 -9.07 8.76 -14.97
CA GLY A 156 -8.07 8.22 -15.90
C GLY A 156 -7.24 7.07 -15.32
N GLU A 157 -7.68 6.48 -14.20
CA GLU A 157 -7.07 5.28 -13.59
C GLU A 157 -7.53 3.96 -14.24
N GLY A 158 -8.61 4.00 -15.03
CA GLY A 158 -9.10 2.89 -15.83
C GLY A 158 -8.85 3.14 -17.32
N GLY A 159 -8.37 2.12 -18.03
CA GLY A 159 -8.10 2.22 -19.47
C GLY A 159 -8.58 1.01 -20.28
N LEU A 160 -8.52 1.14 -21.60
CA LEU A 160 -8.93 0.08 -22.55
C LEU A 160 -8.07 -1.20 -22.51
N THR A 161 -6.96 -1.17 -21.79
CA THR A 161 -6.10 -2.33 -21.51
C THR A 161 -6.41 -2.99 -20.17
N ASP A 162 -7.30 -2.39 -19.36
CA ASP A 162 -7.84 -3.01 -18.16
C ASP A 162 -9.04 -3.86 -18.53
N VAL A 163 -8.97 -5.12 -18.14
CA VAL A 163 -9.93 -6.14 -18.53
C VAL A 163 -10.84 -6.47 -17.36
N ILE A 164 -12.15 -6.59 -17.60
CA ILE A 164 -13.14 -6.81 -16.56
C ILE A 164 -14.05 -7.96 -16.96
N SER A 165 -14.09 -8.97 -16.10
CA SER A 165 -15.02 -10.09 -16.16
C SER A 165 -16.00 -10.01 -15.00
N VAL A 166 -17.27 -10.28 -15.27
CA VAL A 166 -18.33 -10.31 -14.26
C VAL A 166 -19.00 -11.66 -14.31
N VAL A 167 -18.91 -12.39 -13.20
CA VAL A 167 -19.52 -13.70 -13.00
C VAL A 167 -20.65 -13.54 -11.99
N THR A 168 -21.76 -14.22 -12.19
CA THR A 168 -22.85 -14.29 -11.22
C THR A 168 -22.99 -15.69 -10.65
N LEU A 169 -23.19 -15.77 -9.35
CA LEU A 169 -23.48 -16.99 -8.61
C LEU A 169 -24.97 -16.98 -8.25
N GLY A 170 -25.78 -17.77 -8.96
CA GLY A 170 -27.18 -18.00 -8.64
C GLY A 170 -27.43 -19.50 -8.51
N GLU A 171 -28.59 -19.98 -8.95
CA GLU A 171 -28.83 -21.43 -9.11
C GLU A 171 -27.85 -22.06 -10.11
N THR A 172 -27.40 -21.28 -11.10
CA THR A 172 -26.31 -21.60 -12.00
C THR A 172 -25.28 -20.48 -11.99
N THR A 173 -24.02 -20.83 -12.22
CA THR A 173 -22.94 -19.86 -12.44
C THR A 173 -23.02 -19.36 -13.87
N ASN A 174 -23.13 -18.04 -14.06
CA ASN A 174 -23.18 -17.43 -15.40
C ASN A 174 -22.14 -16.32 -15.53
N VAL A 175 -21.34 -16.35 -16.61
CA VAL A 175 -20.45 -15.25 -16.98
C VAL A 175 -21.26 -14.22 -17.76
N ILE A 176 -21.41 -13.02 -17.19
CA ILE A 176 -22.17 -11.92 -17.83
C ILE A 176 -21.27 -11.15 -18.79
N PHE A 177 -20.07 -10.83 -18.34
CA PHE A 177 -19.05 -10.17 -19.13
C PHE A 177 -17.78 -11.00 -19.02
N GLU A 178 -17.18 -11.32 -20.15
CA GLU A 178 -15.92 -12.01 -20.23
C GLU A 178 -14.91 -11.08 -20.87
N GLU A 179 -13.91 -10.71 -20.10
CA GLU A 179 -12.71 -10.03 -20.56
C GLU A 179 -13.01 -8.73 -21.32
N GLU A 180 -13.95 -7.95 -20.82
CA GLU A 180 -14.38 -6.71 -21.47
C GLU A 180 -13.47 -5.52 -21.11
N PRO A 181 -13.07 -4.66 -22.07
CA PRO A 181 -12.29 -3.47 -21.79
C PRO A 181 -13.03 -2.49 -20.86
N CYS A 182 -12.32 -1.98 -19.85
CA CYS A 182 -12.80 -0.91 -18.97
C CYS A 182 -13.08 0.35 -19.81
N SER A 183 -14.37 0.66 -20.01
CA SER A 183 -14.81 1.70 -20.93
C SER A 183 -16.23 2.16 -20.61
N TRP A 184 -16.60 3.34 -21.12
CA TRP A 184 -17.98 3.82 -21.08
C TRP A 184 -18.95 2.91 -21.87
N VAL A 185 -18.45 2.12 -22.84
CA VAL A 185 -19.23 1.10 -23.53
C VAL A 185 -19.63 -0.03 -22.57
N LEU A 186 -18.68 -0.52 -21.77
CA LEU A 186 -18.97 -1.52 -20.73
C LEU A 186 -19.89 -0.96 -19.64
N TYR A 187 -19.71 0.31 -19.24
CA TYR A 187 -20.60 1.01 -18.31
C TYR A 187 -22.05 1.02 -18.82
N ASN A 188 -22.29 1.43 -20.07
CA ASN A 188 -23.63 1.43 -20.65
C ASN A 188 -24.20 0.00 -20.77
N LYS A 189 -23.39 -0.99 -21.17
CA LYS A 189 -23.81 -2.41 -21.17
C LYS A 189 -24.23 -2.91 -19.79
N LEU A 190 -23.58 -2.44 -18.74
CA LEU A 190 -23.90 -2.81 -17.36
C LEU A 190 -25.26 -2.23 -16.91
N ILE A 191 -25.60 -1.03 -17.38
CA ILE A 191 -26.84 -0.32 -17.04
C ILE A 191 -28.03 -0.78 -17.88
N SER A 192 -27.81 -1.05 -19.16
CA SER A 192 -28.88 -1.37 -20.12
C SER A 192 -29.42 -2.80 -20.06
N ARG A 193 -28.72 -3.69 -19.36
CA ARG A 193 -28.87 -5.16 -19.34
C ARG A 193 -30.15 -5.76 -19.96
N ASP A 194 -30.08 -5.97 -21.28
CA ASP A 194 -30.34 -7.25 -21.95
C ASP A 194 -28.98 -7.93 -22.18
N VAL A 195 -28.76 -9.18 -21.75
CA VAL A 195 -27.49 -9.90 -21.99
C VAL A 195 -27.75 -11.27 -22.58
N THR A 196 -27.30 -11.48 -23.83
CA THR A 196 -27.20 -12.79 -24.49
C THR A 196 -25.74 -13.23 -24.64
N SER A 197 -25.49 -14.43 -24.13
CA SER A 197 -24.39 -15.41 -24.25
C SER A 197 -23.24 -15.21 -25.26
N SER A 198 -22.01 -15.53 -24.81
CA SER A 198 -21.10 -16.51 -25.45
C SER A 198 -19.85 -16.78 -24.58
N GLU A 199 -19.41 -18.06 -24.50
CA GLU A 199 -18.22 -18.60 -23.78
C GLU A 199 -16.94 -18.70 -24.70
N PRO A 200 -15.80 -19.35 -24.31
CA PRO A 200 -14.61 -18.67 -23.76
C PRO A 200 -13.26 -19.06 -24.43
N GLU A 201 -12.14 -18.42 -24.02
CA GLU A 201 -10.83 -19.06 -23.71
C GLU A 201 -9.76 -18.06 -23.16
N CYS A 202 -9.43 -18.22 -21.86
CA CYS A 202 -8.13 -18.05 -21.16
C CYS A 202 -7.34 -16.71 -21.00
N CYS A 203 -7.24 -16.30 -19.71
CA CYS A 203 -6.03 -16.06 -18.87
C CYS A 203 -5.32 -14.68 -18.82
N VAL A 204 -5.40 -14.02 -17.65
CA VAL A 204 -4.33 -13.73 -16.64
C VAL A 204 -4.60 -12.42 -15.87
N CYS A 205 -4.36 -12.45 -14.55
CA CYS A 205 -4.41 -11.37 -13.56
C CYS A 205 -5.79 -11.17 -12.90
N CYS A 206 -6.27 -12.13 -12.09
CA CYS A 206 -7.60 -12.01 -11.48
C CYS A 206 -7.58 -11.13 -10.22
N ILE A 207 -8.52 -10.19 -10.13
CA ILE A 207 -8.99 -9.64 -8.84
C ILE A 207 -10.34 -10.26 -8.59
N THR A 208 -10.46 -11.28 -7.73
CA THR A 208 -11.75 -11.90 -7.42
C THR A 208 -12.46 -11.15 -6.30
N HIS A 209 -13.62 -10.58 -6.60
CA HIS A 209 -14.53 -10.02 -5.60
C HIS A 209 -15.67 -10.98 -5.35
N PHE A 210 -15.93 -11.34 -4.10
CA PHE A 210 -17.14 -12.07 -3.72
C PHE A 210 -18.04 -11.14 -2.89
N PRO A 211 -18.89 -10.30 -3.49
CA PRO A 211 -20.04 -9.76 -2.78
C PRO A 211 -21.03 -10.90 -2.54
N THR A 212 -21.12 -11.36 -1.31
CA THR A 212 -22.06 -12.39 -0.86
C THR A 212 -22.56 -12.05 0.55
N ASP A 213 -23.75 -12.53 0.90
CA ASP A 213 -24.29 -12.43 2.25
C ASP A 213 -23.77 -13.53 3.19
N GLY A 214 -22.81 -14.34 2.72
CA GLY A 214 -22.06 -15.29 3.54
C GLY A 214 -22.76 -16.61 3.80
N ARG A 215 -24.03 -16.75 3.42
CA ARG A 215 -24.81 -17.97 3.68
C ARG A 215 -24.71 -18.92 2.50
N PRO A 216 -23.89 -19.99 2.54
CA PRO A 216 -24.03 -21.07 1.58
C PRO A 216 -25.34 -21.79 1.91
N SER A 217 -26.45 -21.37 1.30
CA SER A 217 -27.74 -22.08 1.39
C SER A 217 -27.66 -23.50 0.83
N ASP A 218 -26.55 -23.83 0.15
CA ASP A 218 -26.43 -24.99 -0.71
C ASP A 218 -25.46 -26.06 -0.16
N ALA A 219 -24.87 -25.84 1.02
CA ALA A 219 -23.81 -26.69 1.58
C ALA A 219 -24.26 -28.09 2.06
N ALA A 220 -25.50 -28.54 1.82
CA ALA A 220 -25.96 -29.82 2.37
C ALA A 220 -26.93 -30.67 1.52
N THR A 221 -27.32 -30.27 0.31
CA THR A 221 -28.42 -30.95 -0.39
C THR A 221 -28.04 -31.82 -1.59
N GLY A 222 -26.81 -31.72 -2.13
CA GLY A 222 -26.40 -32.49 -3.33
C GLY A 222 -25.24 -33.47 -3.15
N TYR A 223 -24.17 -33.05 -2.46
CA TYR A 223 -22.99 -33.86 -2.21
C TYR A 223 -22.94 -34.18 -0.70
N ARG A 224 -22.84 -35.46 -0.32
CA ARG A 224 -22.66 -35.90 1.08
C ARG A 224 -21.26 -35.52 1.62
N MET A 225 -20.88 -34.24 1.55
CA MET A 225 -19.60 -33.73 2.05
C MET A 225 -19.83 -32.94 3.33
N ASP A 226 -18.88 -33.03 4.25
CA ASP A 226 -18.86 -32.25 5.48
C ASP A 226 -18.56 -30.76 5.19
N LYS A 227 -19.16 -29.85 5.96
CA LYS A 227 -19.01 -28.38 5.79
C LYS A 227 -17.55 -27.97 5.83
N GLU A 228 -16.76 -28.60 6.71
CA GLU A 228 -15.33 -28.33 6.85
C GLU A 228 -14.53 -28.77 5.63
N ALA A 229 -14.86 -29.92 5.04
CA ALA A 229 -14.21 -30.40 3.82
C ALA A 229 -14.45 -29.45 2.64
N CYS A 230 -15.67 -28.90 2.53
CA CYS A 230 -15.96 -27.88 1.51
C CYS A 230 -15.16 -26.59 1.74
N PHE A 231 -15.06 -26.13 2.99
CA PHE A 231 -14.27 -24.94 3.32
C PHE A 231 -12.79 -25.14 3.00
N GLN A 232 -12.24 -26.31 3.31
CA GLN A 232 -10.85 -26.63 2.97
C GLN A 232 -10.58 -26.59 1.47
N ILE A 233 -11.49 -27.11 0.64
CA ILE A 233 -11.34 -27.06 -0.83
C ILE A 233 -11.32 -25.61 -1.32
N ILE A 234 -12.17 -24.75 -0.78
CA ILE A 234 -12.23 -23.33 -1.13
C ILE A 234 -10.94 -22.62 -0.69
N GLU A 235 -10.49 -22.86 0.54
CA GLU A 235 -9.22 -22.33 1.06
C GLU A 235 -8.04 -22.74 0.20
N ASP A 236 -7.93 -24.03 -0.14
CA ASP A 236 -6.85 -24.55 -0.98
C ASP A 236 -6.90 -23.95 -2.39
N THR A 237 -8.09 -23.72 -2.94
CA THR A 237 -8.25 -23.09 -4.25
C THR A 237 -7.78 -21.63 -4.24
N VAL A 238 -8.22 -20.85 -3.25
CA VAL A 238 -7.79 -19.45 -3.09
C VAL A 238 -6.30 -19.36 -2.76
N GLY A 239 -5.80 -20.24 -1.90
CA GLY A 239 -4.38 -20.35 -1.56
C GLY A 239 -3.52 -20.70 -2.78
N ASN A 240 -3.96 -21.64 -3.63
CA ASN A 240 -3.27 -21.99 -4.87
C ASN A 240 -3.22 -20.82 -5.86
N LEU A 241 -4.29 -20.02 -5.95
CA LEU A 241 -4.30 -18.78 -6.73
C LEU A 241 -3.28 -17.78 -6.15
N ALA A 242 -3.37 -17.49 -4.86
CA ALA A 242 -2.49 -16.55 -4.18
C ALA A 242 -1.01 -16.98 -4.25
N LYS A 243 -0.74 -18.28 -4.19
CA LYS A 243 0.59 -18.87 -4.34
C LYS A 243 1.25 -18.55 -5.69
N GLN A 244 0.47 -18.37 -6.76
CA GLN A 244 0.97 -18.02 -8.09
C GLN A 244 1.19 -16.51 -8.26
N PHE A 245 0.31 -15.70 -7.70
CA PHE A 245 0.29 -14.25 -7.92
C PHE A 245 1.04 -13.46 -6.84
N GLY A 246 1.05 -13.95 -5.59
CA GLY A 246 1.62 -13.29 -4.42
C GLY A 246 1.06 -11.88 -4.27
N ARG A 247 1.96 -10.91 -4.09
CA ARG A 247 1.62 -9.48 -3.94
C ARG A 247 0.87 -8.85 -5.12
N ARG A 248 0.83 -9.51 -6.28
CA ARG A 248 0.08 -9.03 -7.45
C ARG A 248 -1.42 -9.32 -7.36
N LEU A 249 -1.82 -10.25 -6.50
CA LEU A 249 -3.23 -10.55 -6.28
C LEU A 249 -3.79 -9.57 -5.25
N THR A 250 -4.84 -8.87 -5.62
CA THR A 250 -5.75 -8.23 -4.67
C THR A 250 -6.96 -9.14 -4.53
N PHE A 251 -7.25 -9.58 -3.30
CA PHE A 251 -8.37 -10.47 -3.01
C PHE A 251 -9.29 -9.81 -1.98
N LYS A 252 -10.52 -9.46 -2.38
CA LYS A 252 -11.43 -8.69 -1.53
C LYS A 252 -12.74 -9.46 -1.38
N ALA A 253 -13.02 -9.89 -0.15
CA ALA A 253 -14.29 -10.50 0.18
C ALA A 253 -15.22 -9.43 0.76
N ILE A 254 -16.36 -9.20 0.12
CA ILE A 254 -17.31 -8.16 0.51
C ILE A 254 -18.55 -8.83 1.10
N ALA A 255 -18.74 -8.67 2.39
CA ALA A 255 -19.88 -9.20 3.12
C ALA A 255 -21.00 -8.15 3.21
N ILE A 256 -22.24 -8.54 2.90
CA ILE A 256 -23.44 -7.71 3.08
C ILE A 256 -24.44 -8.48 3.94
N GLY A 257 -24.43 -8.25 5.26
CA GLY A 257 -25.27 -9.00 6.20
C GLY A 257 -25.06 -8.61 7.66
N ASP A 258 -25.90 -9.15 8.54
CA ASP A 258 -25.63 -9.17 9.99
C ASP A 258 -24.61 -10.28 10.33
N TYR A 259 -23.88 -10.08 11.43
CA TYR A 259 -22.53 -10.56 11.75
C TYR A 259 -22.21 -12.09 11.78
N ASP A 260 -23.14 -13.00 11.51
CA ASP A 260 -23.05 -14.37 12.07
C ASP A 260 -22.70 -15.54 11.12
N ASP A 261 -22.34 -15.34 9.84
CA ASP A 261 -21.94 -16.48 8.97
C ASP A 261 -21.00 -16.06 7.82
N PHE A 262 -19.81 -15.52 8.12
CA PHE A 262 -18.82 -15.13 7.09
C PHE A 262 -17.49 -15.89 7.21
N ASP A 263 -17.49 -17.03 7.90
CA ASP A 263 -16.27 -17.76 8.23
C ASP A 263 -15.51 -18.23 6.99
N VAL A 264 -16.23 -18.67 5.95
CA VAL A 264 -15.62 -19.06 4.67
C VAL A 264 -14.93 -17.89 3.99
N LEU A 265 -15.52 -16.69 4.00
CA LEU A 265 -14.92 -15.49 3.41
C LEU A 265 -13.65 -15.07 4.16
N LYS A 266 -13.70 -15.11 5.49
CA LYS A 266 -12.52 -14.84 6.33
C LYS A 266 -11.41 -15.86 6.08
N ARG A 267 -11.77 -17.14 5.95
CA ARG A 267 -10.84 -18.24 5.60
C ARG A 267 -10.19 -18.03 4.23
N MET A 268 -10.96 -17.64 3.21
CA MET A 268 -10.44 -17.28 1.89
C MET A 268 -9.45 -16.11 1.96
N VAL A 269 -9.80 -15.04 2.68
CA VAL A 269 -8.92 -13.87 2.88
C VAL A 269 -7.63 -14.27 3.58
N ASN A 270 -7.71 -15.06 4.64
CA ASN A 270 -6.53 -15.56 5.36
C ASN A 270 -5.65 -16.45 4.48
N ALA A 271 -6.25 -17.36 3.68
CA ALA A 271 -5.53 -18.21 2.74
C ALA A 271 -4.80 -17.38 1.67
N ALA A 272 -5.41 -16.29 1.19
CA ALA A 272 -4.77 -15.39 0.24
C ALA A 272 -3.62 -14.57 0.90
N ASP A 273 -3.82 -14.03 2.10
CA ASP A 273 -2.80 -13.27 2.83
C ASP A 273 -1.59 -14.14 3.23
N ASP A 274 -1.80 -15.42 3.54
CA ASP A 274 -0.73 -16.36 3.88
C ASP A 274 0.28 -16.52 2.73
N TYR A 275 -0.11 -16.26 1.48
CA TYR A 275 0.81 -16.23 0.32
C TYR A 275 1.22 -14.82 -0.10
N GLY A 276 0.88 -13.81 0.69
CA GLY A 276 1.28 -12.42 0.49
C GLY A 276 0.44 -11.62 -0.49
N ALA A 277 -0.78 -12.07 -0.80
CA ALA A 277 -1.74 -11.27 -1.55
C ALA A 277 -2.21 -10.05 -0.74
N HIS A 278 -2.68 -9.00 -1.42
CA HIS A 278 -3.43 -7.91 -0.82
C HIS A 278 -4.84 -8.38 -0.52
N ALA A 279 -4.99 -9.11 0.59
CA ALA A 279 -6.26 -9.73 0.96
C ALA A 279 -6.95 -8.95 2.09
N ASP A 280 -8.27 -8.74 1.97
CA ASP A 280 -9.03 -8.01 2.98
C ASP A 280 -10.51 -8.43 2.98
N PHE A 281 -11.10 -8.40 4.17
CA PHE A 281 -12.49 -8.74 4.43
C PHE A 281 -13.25 -7.46 4.77
N CYS A 282 -14.18 -7.05 3.91
CA CYS A 282 -14.95 -5.84 4.07
C CYS A 282 -16.39 -6.19 4.45
N LEU A 283 -16.82 -5.84 5.66
CA LEU A 283 -18.22 -5.89 6.06
C LEU A 283 -18.88 -4.54 5.75
N SER A 284 -19.74 -4.50 4.75
CA SER A 284 -20.49 -3.29 4.41
C SER A 284 -21.73 -3.18 5.29
N SER A 285 -22.00 -1.98 5.81
CA SER A 285 -23.33 -1.67 6.36
C SER A 285 -24.40 -1.76 5.26
N MET A 286 -25.67 -1.86 5.66
CA MET A 286 -26.85 -1.94 4.77
C MET A 286 -27.19 -0.60 4.09
N THR A 287 -26.18 0.12 3.58
CA THR A 287 -26.29 1.41 2.92
C THR A 287 -25.49 1.38 1.61
N SER A 288 -26.04 1.98 0.55
CA SER A 288 -25.35 2.04 -0.75
C SER A 288 -24.03 2.83 -0.68
N SER A 289 -23.92 3.84 0.19
CA SER A 289 -22.70 4.64 0.34
C SER A 289 -21.53 3.84 0.92
N ALA A 290 -21.78 3.01 1.94
CA ALA A 290 -20.73 2.20 2.54
C ALA A 290 -20.22 1.13 1.57
N LEU A 291 -21.11 0.58 0.74
CA LEU A 291 -20.71 -0.33 -0.33
C LEU A 291 -19.87 0.39 -1.39
N GLY A 292 -20.25 1.62 -1.75
CA GLY A 292 -19.47 2.45 -2.67
C GLY A 292 -18.05 2.72 -2.16
N ASP A 293 -17.90 3.10 -0.89
CA ASP A 293 -16.58 3.32 -0.26
C ASP A 293 -15.67 2.07 -0.38
N VAL A 294 -16.25 0.87 -0.23
CA VAL A 294 -15.52 -0.40 -0.41
C VAL A 294 -15.05 -0.57 -1.86
N PHE A 295 -15.92 -0.31 -2.86
CA PHE A 295 -15.55 -0.42 -4.28
C PHE A 295 -14.54 0.65 -4.71
N THR A 296 -14.59 1.85 -4.15
CA THR A 296 -13.56 2.87 -4.35
C THR A 296 -12.22 2.42 -3.76
N SER A 297 -12.21 1.87 -2.54
CA SER A 297 -11.00 1.31 -1.91
C SER A 297 -10.37 0.20 -2.75
N VAL A 298 -11.21 -0.66 -3.33
CA VAL A 298 -10.79 -1.68 -4.30
C VAL A 298 -10.12 -1.02 -5.50
N ALA A 299 -10.79 -0.07 -6.16
CA ALA A 299 -10.26 0.61 -7.34
C ALA A 299 -8.89 1.23 -7.07
N THR A 300 -8.73 1.92 -5.93
CA THR A 300 -7.45 2.49 -5.51
C THR A 300 -6.36 1.42 -5.33
N SER A 301 -6.69 0.26 -4.75
CA SER A 301 -5.74 -0.85 -4.56
C SER A 301 -5.21 -1.40 -5.89
N ILE A 302 -6.05 -1.43 -6.93
CA ILE A 302 -5.66 -1.82 -8.29
C ILE A 302 -4.66 -0.82 -8.86
N SER A 303 -5.02 0.47 -8.83
CA SER A 303 -4.19 1.56 -9.34
C SER A 303 -2.81 1.57 -8.69
N LEU A 304 -2.72 1.31 -7.39
CA LEU A 304 -1.45 1.18 -6.66
C LEU A 304 -0.61 -0.01 -7.14
N THR A 305 -1.23 -1.17 -7.35
CA THR A 305 -0.55 -2.38 -7.84
C THR A 305 -0.04 -2.17 -9.27
N GLN A 306 -0.82 -1.51 -10.14
CA GLN A 306 -0.41 -1.17 -11.50
C GLN A 306 0.78 -0.19 -11.52
N LEU A 307 0.73 0.83 -10.67
CA LEU A 307 1.80 1.82 -10.56
C LEU A 307 3.12 1.19 -10.14
N GLU A 308 3.08 0.20 -9.23
CA GLU A 308 4.26 -0.56 -8.82
C GLU A 308 4.89 -1.36 -9.98
N LEU A 309 4.06 -1.88 -10.88
CA LEU A 309 4.48 -2.68 -12.03
C LEU A 309 4.90 -1.83 -13.24
N THR A 310 4.66 -0.53 -13.21
CA THR A 310 5.05 0.39 -14.28
C THR A 310 6.46 0.92 -14.05
N ASP A 311 7.31 0.81 -15.07
CA ASP A 311 8.63 1.40 -15.01
C ASP A 311 8.56 2.94 -15.03
N ALA A 312 9.18 3.58 -14.05
CA ALA A 312 9.14 5.04 -13.93
C ALA A 312 9.80 5.78 -15.11
N LYS A 313 10.77 5.15 -15.81
CA LYS A 313 11.50 5.77 -16.93
C LYS A 313 10.84 5.48 -18.27
N SER A 314 10.59 4.21 -18.57
CA SER A 314 10.05 3.79 -19.87
C SER A 314 8.53 3.92 -19.93
N LYS A 315 7.86 4.07 -18.79
CA LYS A 315 6.40 4.05 -18.65
C LYS A 315 5.76 2.77 -19.18
N LYS A 316 6.56 1.73 -19.43
CA LYS A 316 6.09 0.40 -19.82
C LYS A 316 5.81 -0.42 -18.59
N GLN A 317 4.77 -1.23 -18.67
CA GLN A 317 4.50 -2.26 -17.67
C GLN A 317 5.59 -3.34 -17.75
N GLN A 318 6.02 -3.81 -16.58
CA GLN A 318 7.09 -4.78 -16.47
C GLN A 318 6.56 -6.15 -16.13
N GLN A 319 7.23 -7.15 -16.70
CA GLN A 319 6.90 -8.54 -16.45
C GLN A 319 7.57 -9.02 -15.17
N VAL A 320 6.74 -9.60 -14.30
CA VAL A 320 7.15 -10.26 -13.06
C VAL A 320 7.40 -11.72 -13.37
N ARG A 321 8.46 -12.28 -12.79
CA ARG A 321 8.74 -13.73 -12.93
C ARG A 321 7.60 -14.55 -12.34
N SER A 322 7.11 -15.53 -13.09
CA SER A 322 6.13 -16.50 -12.60
C SER A 322 6.82 -17.56 -11.75
N ILE A 323 6.73 -17.43 -10.42
CA ILE A 323 7.37 -18.31 -9.43
C ILE A 323 6.34 -18.68 -8.36
N LEU A 324 6.29 -19.92 -7.89
CA LEU A 324 5.39 -20.29 -6.79
C LEU A 324 5.95 -19.81 -5.45
N ARG A 325 5.11 -19.29 -4.55
CA ARG A 325 5.52 -18.84 -3.21
C ARG A 325 5.39 -19.95 -2.17
N GLU A 326 6.25 -19.91 -1.14
CA GLU A 326 6.01 -20.57 0.14
C GLU A 326 5.00 -19.75 0.93
N SER A 327 4.15 -20.40 1.74
CA SER A 327 3.25 -19.66 2.63
C SER A 327 4.00 -19.05 3.82
N ARG A 328 3.50 -17.94 4.37
CA ARG A 328 4.06 -17.26 5.55
C ARG A 328 4.05 -18.16 6.78
N SER A 329 2.99 -18.94 6.94
CA SER A 329 2.86 -19.96 7.99
C SER A 329 3.98 -21.00 7.91
N LYS A 330 4.31 -21.47 6.71
CA LYS A 330 5.45 -22.38 6.50
C LYS A 330 6.79 -21.64 6.65
N ALA A 331 6.89 -20.39 6.18
CA ALA A 331 8.06 -19.52 6.29
C ALA A 331 8.54 -19.32 7.74
N GLY A 332 7.60 -19.30 8.69
CA GLY A 332 7.84 -19.20 10.13
C GLY A 332 8.43 -20.45 10.76
N GLN A 333 8.33 -21.62 10.11
CA GLN A 333 8.83 -22.88 10.65
C GLN A 333 10.36 -22.98 10.58
N VAL A 334 10.94 -23.55 11.64
CA VAL A 334 12.38 -23.83 11.74
C VAL A 334 12.72 -25.03 10.87
N VAL A 335 13.72 -24.85 9.99
CA VAL A 335 14.25 -25.94 9.17
C VAL A 335 15.45 -26.52 9.89
N LEU A 336 15.35 -27.80 10.28
CA LEU A 336 16.44 -28.51 10.97
C LEU A 336 17.39 -29.22 9.99
N ARG A 337 16.86 -29.69 8.86
CA ARG A 337 17.61 -30.36 7.80
C ARG A 337 17.10 -29.93 6.44
N VAL A 338 18.00 -29.90 5.47
CA VAL A 338 17.69 -29.57 4.08
C VAL A 338 17.46 -30.83 3.26
N SER A 339 16.53 -30.75 2.29
CA SER A 339 16.25 -31.79 1.29
C SER A 339 16.50 -31.26 -0.13
N CYS A 340 16.88 -32.13 -1.06
CA CYS A 340 17.00 -31.76 -2.48
C CYS A 340 15.64 -31.54 -3.16
N HIS A 341 14.53 -31.93 -2.50
CA HIS A 341 13.18 -31.66 -2.98
C HIS A 341 12.89 -30.15 -2.88
N ASP A 342 13.19 -29.55 -1.73
CA ASP A 342 12.84 -28.16 -1.42
C ASP A 342 13.96 -27.15 -1.74
N PHE A 343 15.20 -27.63 -1.89
CA PHE A 343 16.39 -26.80 -2.09
C PHE A 343 17.25 -27.29 -3.27
N TRP A 344 17.85 -26.33 -3.96
CA TRP A 344 19.03 -26.55 -4.79
C TRP A 344 20.26 -26.59 -3.89
N ILE A 345 21.10 -27.62 -4.05
CA ILE A 345 22.29 -27.82 -3.23
C ILE A 345 23.53 -27.69 -4.12
N TYR A 346 24.40 -26.74 -3.78
CA TYR A 346 25.61 -26.42 -4.54
C TYR A 346 26.85 -26.77 -3.73
N SER A 347 27.78 -27.48 -4.36
CA SER A 347 29.12 -27.75 -3.82
C SER A 347 30.03 -26.53 -3.88
N LEU A 348 31.10 -26.52 -3.09
CA LEU A 348 32.05 -25.40 -3.02
C LEU A 348 32.65 -24.98 -4.37
N ASP A 349 32.88 -25.91 -5.29
CA ASP A 349 33.41 -25.61 -6.63
C ASP A 349 32.41 -24.80 -7.49
N LYS A 350 31.11 -24.93 -7.21
CA LYS A 350 30.02 -24.22 -7.89
C LYS A 350 29.60 -22.93 -7.20
N VAL A 351 30.25 -22.54 -6.09
CA VAL A 351 29.88 -21.38 -5.30
C VAL A 351 31.02 -20.38 -5.23
N LYS A 352 30.73 -19.12 -5.56
CA LYS A 352 31.65 -18.00 -5.34
C LYS A 352 30.99 -16.93 -4.49
N ARG A 353 31.44 -16.81 -3.24
CA ARG A 353 31.06 -15.71 -2.35
C ARG A 353 31.98 -14.51 -2.58
N LYS A 354 31.39 -13.33 -2.71
CA LYS A 354 32.08 -12.05 -2.86
C LYS A 354 31.63 -11.07 -1.76
N ILE A 355 32.60 -10.43 -1.11
CA ILE A 355 32.38 -9.39 -0.10
C ILE A 355 32.78 -8.03 -0.65
N TYR A 356 32.05 -6.99 -0.25
CA TYR A 356 32.35 -5.61 -0.63
C TYR A 356 33.44 -5.04 0.28
N LYS A 357 34.52 -4.51 -0.31
CA LYS A 357 35.54 -3.74 0.39
C LYS A 357 35.67 -2.34 -0.20
N GLU A 358 35.74 -1.34 0.68
CA GLU A 358 35.98 0.07 0.35
C GLU A 358 37.24 0.56 1.06
N TRP A 359 38.04 1.39 0.40
CA TRP A 359 39.19 2.09 0.98
C TRP A 359 39.31 3.50 0.40
N VAL A 360 40.10 4.34 1.06
CA VAL A 360 40.42 5.70 0.60
C VAL A 360 41.82 5.69 0.02
N GLU A 361 41.96 6.20 -1.20
CA GLU A 361 43.24 6.40 -1.87
C GLU A 361 43.51 7.91 -1.99
N LEU A 362 44.75 8.33 -1.74
CA LEU A 362 45.19 9.70 -1.94
C LEU A 362 45.53 9.87 -3.43
N ASP A 363 44.65 10.49 -4.20
CA ASP A 363 45.02 10.98 -5.53
C ASP A 363 45.97 12.16 -5.31
N GLY A 364 47.07 12.25 -6.08
CA GLY A 364 48.20 13.20 -5.95
C GLY A 364 47.86 14.70 -5.99
N ILE A 365 46.59 15.07 -5.88
CA ILE A 365 46.03 16.44 -5.82
C ILE A 365 45.23 16.63 -4.51
N ASN A 366 45.66 16.04 -3.38
CA ASN A 366 44.98 16.16 -2.06
C ASN A 366 43.46 15.89 -2.09
N LYS A 367 43.00 15.01 -2.99
CA LYS A 367 41.59 14.60 -3.07
C LYS A 367 41.50 13.14 -2.66
N ASN A 368 40.87 12.90 -1.50
CA ASN A 368 40.52 11.57 -1.04
C ASN A 368 39.53 10.94 -2.03
N ARG A 369 39.99 10.00 -2.85
CA ARG A 369 39.13 9.24 -3.75
C ARG A 369 38.79 7.90 -3.10
N ARG A 370 37.50 7.67 -2.88
CA ARG A 370 37.03 6.37 -2.40
C ARG A 370 37.03 5.37 -3.53
N LYS A 371 37.64 4.22 -3.29
CA LYS A 371 37.69 3.07 -4.20
C LYS A 371 36.98 1.90 -3.54
N HIS A 372 36.43 1.03 -4.36
CA HIS A 372 35.80 -0.19 -3.87
C HIS A 372 36.08 -1.35 -4.82
N LYS A 373 36.08 -2.58 -4.29
CA LYS A 373 36.11 -3.81 -5.08
C LYS A 373 35.34 -4.92 -4.36
N TYR A 374 34.95 -5.92 -5.14
CA TYR A 374 34.43 -7.17 -4.62
C TYR A 374 35.58 -8.17 -4.52
N GLU A 375 35.83 -8.69 -3.33
CA GLU A 375 36.84 -9.72 -3.10
C GLU A 375 36.19 -11.07 -2.88
N LYS A 376 36.81 -12.13 -3.41
CA LYS A 376 36.41 -13.51 -3.12
C LYS A 376 36.62 -13.78 -1.63
N ALA A 377 35.64 -14.40 -0.99
CA ALA A 377 35.70 -14.83 0.41
C ALA A 377 35.30 -16.30 0.52
N GLU A 378 35.73 -16.95 1.60
CA GLU A 378 35.23 -18.27 1.99
C GLU A 378 33.78 -18.19 2.44
N LEU A 379 33.11 -19.35 2.54
CA LEU A 379 31.78 -19.45 3.16
C LEU A 379 31.81 -18.89 4.61
N GLN A 380 30.66 -18.46 5.12
CA GLN A 380 30.60 -17.78 6.41
C GLN A 380 31.01 -18.69 7.57
N HIS A 381 30.60 -19.96 7.52
CA HIS A 381 30.91 -20.95 8.53
C HIS A 381 32.13 -21.81 8.13
N PRO A 382 33.16 -21.98 8.99
CA PRO A 382 34.39 -22.72 8.63
C PRO A 382 34.17 -24.18 8.21
N CYS A 383 33.15 -24.83 8.78
CA CYS A 383 32.79 -26.21 8.46
C CYS A 383 31.87 -26.35 7.23
N ALA A 384 31.46 -25.25 6.60
CA ALA A 384 30.59 -25.31 5.44
C ALA A 384 31.30 -25.92 4.23
N ARG A 385 30.62 -26.84 3.56
CA ARG A 385 31.09 -27.54 2.35
C ARG A 385 30.09 -27.46 1.19
N TYR A 386 28.85 -27.10 1.48
CA TYR A 386 27.80 -26.87 0.50
C TYR A 386 26.96 -25.66 0.89
N VAL A 387 26.18 -25.18 -0.06
CA VAL A 387 25.16 -24.16 0.12
C VAL A 387 23.82 -24.70 -0.35
N ALA A 388 22.76 -24.43 0.40
CA ALA A 388 21.39 -24.70 0.01
C ALA A 388 20.64 -23.41 -0.29
N PHE A 389 20.00 -23.36 -1.45
CA PHE A 389 19.17 -22.25 -1.92
C PHE A 389 17.76 -22.77 -2.18
N ALA A 390 16.76 -22.19 -1.50
CA ALA A 390 15.38 -22.66 -1.63
C ALA A 390 14.86 -22.51 -3.06
N LYS A 391 14.04 -23.47 -3.51
CA LYS A 391 13.41 -23.42 -4.84
C LYS A 391 12.28 -22.41 -4.94
N VAL A 392 11.65 -22.07 -3.82
CA VAL A 392 10.53 -21.14 -3.73
C VAL A 392 10.87 -20.00 -2.74
N PRO A 393 10.48 -18.75 -3.03
CA PRO A 393 10.65 -17.66 -2.11
C PRO A 393 9.63 -17.73 -0.97
N PHE A 394 10.05 -17.29 0.20
CA PHE A 394 9.20 -17.18 1.39
C PHE A 394 8.77 -15.74 1.68
N GLY A 395 9.39 -14.77 1.00
CA GLY A 395 9.06 -13.35 1.11
C GLY A 395 9.13 -12.66 -0.23
N GLU A 396 8.33 -11.62 -0.40
CA GLU A 396 8.23 -10.82 -1.62
C GLU A 396 8.17 -9.33 -1.26
N GLY A 397 9.11 -8.55 -1.80
CA GLY A 397 9.08 -7.09 -1.78
C GLY A 397 8.81 -6.52 -3.17
N ALA A 398 8.77 -5.19 -3.28
CA ALA A 398 8.42 -4.53 -4.55
C ALA A 398 9.37 -4.88 -5.70
N GLU A 399 10.68 -4.96 -5.43
CA GLU A 399 11.70 -5.23 -6.45
C GLU A 399 12.28 -6.65 -6.39
N ARG A 400 12.18 -7.36 -5.25
CA ARG A 400 12.93 -8.60 -5.00
C ARG A 400 12.14 -9.67 -4.28
N PHE A 401 12.46 -10.93 -4.60
CA PHE A 401 12.08 -12.10 -3.82
C PHE A 401 13.11 -12.40 -2.74
N ALA A 402 12.67 -12.98 -1.63
CA ALA A 402 13.49 -13.48 -0.53
C ALA A 402 13.35 -14.99 -0.40
N TYR A 403 14.49 -15.69 -0.44
CA TYR A 403 14.60 -17.14 -0.39
C TYR A 403 15.36 -17.57 0.86
N ARG A 404 15.02 -18.74 1.40
CA ARG A 404 15.81 -19.34 2.46
C ARG A 404 17.17 -19.75 1.91
N PHE A 405 18.21 -19.49 2.67
CA PHE A 405 19.58 -19.79 2.28
C PHE A 405 20.34 -20.36 3.48
N PHE A 406 21.06 -21.45 3.27
CA PHE A 406 21.79 -22.14 4.33
C PHE A 406 23.18 -22.56 3.85
N GLU A 407 24.12 -22.58 4.77
CA GLU A 407 25.38 -23.31 4.60
C GLU A 407 25.25 -24.69 5.24
N LEU A 408 25.84 -25.70 4.60
CA LEU A 408 25.69 -27.10 5.00
C LEU A 408 27.05 -27.75 5.29
N ALA A 409 27.05 -28.72 6.21
CA ALA A 409 28.20 -29.57 6.51
C ALA A 409 28.53 -30.52 5.34
N ALA A 410 29.57 -31.33 5.52
CA ALA A 410 30.02 -32.31 4.52
C ALA A 410 28.98 -33.38 4.17
N ASP A 411 28.00 -33.60 5.05
CA ASP A 411 26.89 -34.54 4.86
C ASP A 411 25.71 -33.97 4.06
N HIS A 412 25.88 -32.82 3.39
CA HIS A 412 24.95 -32.27 2.39
C HIS A 412 23.49 -32.06 2.82
N TRP A 413 23.13 -32.23 4.10
CA TRP A 413 21.79 -31.94 4.65
C TRP A 413 21.83 -31.24 6.01
N THR A 414 22.93 -31.33 6.77
CA THR A 414 23.03 -30.69 8.09
C THR A 414 23.38 -29.22 7.94
N ILE A 415 22.53 -28.36 8.46
CA ILE A 415 22.74 -26.90 8.46
C ILE A 415 23.85 -26.53 9.44
N VAL A 416 24.79 -25.70 8.99
CA VAL A 416 25.85 -25.11 9.80
C VAL A 416 25.83 -23.59 9.68
N GLY A 417 26.20 -22.90 10.75
CA GLY A 417 26.12 -21.44 10.81
C GLY A 417 24.69 -20.93 11.00
N ARG A 418 24.51 -19.62 10.76
CA ARG A 418 23.22 -18.96 10.95
C ARG A 418 22.34 -19.10 9.70
N PRO A 419 21.01 -19.22 9.85
CA PRO A 419 20.09 -19.07 8.73
C PRO A 419 20.28 -17.73 8.02
N MET A 420 20.24 -17.75 6.69
CA MET A 420 20.41 -16.58 5.84
C MET A 420 19.22 -16.40 4.90
N VAL A 421 19.15 -15.22 4.30
CA VAL A 421 18.17 -14.86 3.26
C VAL A 421 18.92 -14.49 2.00
N ALA A 422 18.60 -15.17 0.90
CA ALA A 422 19.06 -14.82 -0.44
C ALA A 422 17.99 -13.98 -1.15
N LYS A 423 18.40 -12.87 -1.76
CA LYS A 423 17.50 -11.95 -2.46
C LYS A 423 17.84 -11.88 -3.94
N GLU A 424 16.80 -11.98 -4.76
CA GLU A 424 16.89 -11.96 -6.22
C GLU A 424 15.85 -11.01 -6.82
N SER A 425 16.09 -10.49 -8.04
CA SER A 425 15.10 -9.69 -8.77
C SER A 425 13.78 -10.43 -8.93
N ARG A 426 12.69 -9.73 -8.61
CA ARG A 426 11.31 -10.15 -8.88
C ARG A 426 10.96 -10.02 -10.36
N LEU A 427 11.59 -9.07 -11.03
CA LEU A 427 11.29 -8.68 -12.40
C LEU A 427 12.17 -9.45 -13.39
N ILE A 428 11.63 -9.69 -14.57
CA ILE A 428 12.41 -10.16 -15.72
C ILE A 428 13.31 -8.99 -16.15
N LEU A 429 14.62 -9.18 -16.02
CA LEU A 429 15.62 -8.18 -16.42
C LEU A 429 15.84 -8.29 -17.93
N ASP A 430 15.98 -7.15 -18.62
CA ASP A 430 15.98 -6.97 -20.09
C ASP A 430 16.55 -8.16 -20.90
N VAL A 431 15.77 -8.58 -21.91
CA VAL A 431 16.09 -9.69 -22.83
C VAL A 431 17.32 -9.40 -23.71
N ASP A 432 17.66 -8.12 -23.91
CA ASP A 432 18.67 -7.65 -24.85
C ASP A 432 20.12 -7.67 -24.32
N CYS A 433 20.30 -7.98 -23.04
CA CYS A 433 21.61 -8.14 -22.42
C CYS A 433 21.78 -9.58 -21.93
N SER A 434 23.03 -10.09 -21.92
CA SER A 434 23.25 -11.43 -21.38
C SER A 434 22.69 -11.47 -19.95
N ASN A 435 21.67 -12.33 -19.76
CA ASN A 435 20.79 -12.38 -18.59
C ASN A 435 21.58 -12.38 -17.26
N GLU A 436 22.78 -12.99 -17.28
CA GLU A 436 23.74 -13.02 -16.17
C GLU A 436 24.34 -11.65 -15.82
N LYS A 437 24.75 -10.84 -16.81
CA LYS A 437 25.38 -9.52 -16.57
C LYS A 437 24.39 -8.57 -15.90
N ALA A 438 23.16 -8.54 -16.38
CA ALA A 438 22.10 -7.72 -15.78
C ALA A 438 21.82 -8.11 -14.33
N ARG A 439 21.72 -9.41 -14.04
CA ARG A 439 21.57 -9.91 -12.65
C ARG A 439 22.73 -9.49 -11.76
N LYS A 440 23.97 -9.61 -12.23
CA LYS A 440 25.16 -9.19 -11.48
C LYS A 440 25.17 -7.69 -11.19
N GLU A 441 24.86 -6.86 -12.19
CA GLU A 441 24.80 -5.41 -12.02
C GLU A 441 23.67 -4.99 -11.06
N TYR A 442 22.51 -5.62 -11.19
CA TYR A 442 21.38 -5.44 -10.29
C TYR A 442 21.76 -5.75 -8.84
N THR A 443 22.25 -6.98 -8.57
CA THR A 443 22.66 -7.43 -7.24
C THR A 443 23.78 -6.56 -6.66
N ALA A 444 24.75 -6.16 -7.49
CA ALA A 444 25.84 -5.27 -7.07
C ALA A 444 25.36 -3.86 -6.72
N SER A 445 24.26 -3.38 -7.29
CA SER A 445 23.67 -2.09 -6.92
C SER A 445 23.14 -2.12 -5.49
N PHE A 446 22.30 -3.11 -5.15
CA PHE A 446 21.75 -3.26 -3.79
C PHE A 446 22.84 -3.46 -2.73
N CYS A 447 23.87 -4.27 -3.04
CA CYS A 447 25.01 -4.42 -2.14
C CYS A 447 25.69 -3.06 -1.86
N LYS A 448 25.96 -2.24 -2.89
CA LYS A 448 26.54 -0.90 -2.71
C LYS A 448 25.63 0.02 -1.89
N THR A 449 24.33 0.00 -2.12
CA THR A 449 23.34 0.81 -1.38
C THR A 449 23.36 0.47 0.11
N GLN A 450 23.33 -0.82 0.47
CA GLN A 450 23.38 -1.27 1.86
C GLN A 450 24.71 -0.93 2.54
N GLN A 451 25.84 -1.09 1.84
CA GLN A 451 27.17 -0.75 2.37
C GLN A 451 27.33 0.76 2.61
N LEU A 452 26.74 1.59 1.74
CA LEU A 452 26.69 3.04 1.91
C LEU A 452 25.86 3.43 3.15
N ALA A 453 24.69 2.83 3.34
CA ALA A 453 23.86 3.05 4.53
C ALA A 453 24.60 2.62 5.81
N ARG A 454 25.26 1.46 5.79
CA ARG A 454 26.08 0.95 6.88
C ARG A 454 27.21 1.90 7.28
N ARG A 455 27.87 2.53 6.31
CA ARG A 455 28.88 3.55 6.59
C ARG A 455 28.29 4.76 7.30
N LEU A 456 27.16 5.27 6.81
CA LEU A 456 26.47 6.41 7.45
C LEU A 456 26.01 6.05 8.86
N ALA A 457 25.56 4.82 9.09
CA ALA A 457 25.22 4.31 10.42
C ALA A 457 26.42 4.34 11.38
N LYS A 458 27.62 3.94 10.91
CA LYS A 458 28.86 4.04 11.70
C LYS A 458 29.20 5.48 12.06
N GLU A 459 29.06 6.41 11.11
CA GLU A 459 29.30 7.85 11.36
C GLU A 459 28.27 8.42 12.35
N PHE A 460 27.00 8.02 12.24
CA PHE A 460 25.93 8.39 13.17
C PHE A 460 26.18 7.87 14.59
N ASN A 461 26.48 6.58 14.75
CA ASN A 461 26.78 5.99 16.05
C ASN A 461 28.01 6.63 16.70
N LYS A 462 29.01 7.01 15.90
CA LYS A 462 30.16 7.78 16.40
C LYS A 462 29.71 9.13 16.96
N LYS A 463 28.83 9.84 16.25
CA LYS A 463 28.24 11.11 16.72
C LYS A 463 27.41 10.97 18.00
N LEU A 464 26.65 9.88 18.14
CA LEU A 464 25.93 9.57 19.38
C LEU A 464 26.89 9.41 20.55
N LYS A 465 27.94 8.59 20.38
CA LYS A 465 28.94 8.31 21.42
C LYS A 465 29.77 9.53 21.82
N GLU A 466 30.05 10.43 20.89
CA GLU A 466 30.80 11.66 21.15
C GLU A 466 29.95 12.74 21.86
N SER A 467 28.63 12.59 21.93
CA SER A 467 27.75 13.60 22.51
C SER A 467 27.52 13.35 24.00
N TYR A 468 27.95 14.28 24.85
CA TYR A 468 27.66 14.26 26.29
C TYR A 468 26.17 14.42 26.63
N ARG A 469 25.34 14.84 25.67
CA ARG A 469 23.89 15.05 25.84
C ARG A 469 23.06 13.79 25.58
N VAL A 470 23.68 12.73 25.07
CA VAL A 470 23.02 11.46 24.73
C VAL A 470 23.45 10.41 25.74
N ASP A 471 22.48 9.83 26.43
CA ASP A 471 22.73 8.76 27.41
C ASP A 471 23.11 7.46 26.67
N GLN A 472 23.99 6.66 27.27
CA GLN A 472 24.47 5.38 26.71
C GLN A 472 23.36 4.33 26.53
N ARG A 473 22.23 4.49 27.23
CA ARG A 473 21.01 3.67 27.05
C ARG A 473 20.26 4.00 25.75
N THR A 474 20.63 5.06 25.04
CA THR A 474 20.06 5.34 23.71
C THR A 474 20.49 4.26 22.71
N PRO A 475 19.56 3.65 21.94
CA PRO A 475 19.90 2.61 21.01
C PRO A 475 20.80 3.13 19.88
N THR A 476 21.64 2.24 19.36
CA THR A 476 22.45 2.51 18.16
C THR A 476 21.83 1.87 16.92
N VAL A 477 22.28 2.27 15.73
CA VAL A 477 21.77 1.71 14.46
C VAL A 477 22.82 0.87 13.76
N SER A 478 22.42 -0.22 13.13
CA SER A 478 23.30 -1.08 12.35
C SER A 478 22.58 -1.61 11.13
N PHE A 479 23.29 -1.71 10.00
CA PHE A 479 22.79 -2.40 8.82
C PHE A 479 23.46 -3.77 8.72
N LEU A 480 22.66 -4.78 8.37
CA LEU A 480 23.17 -6.13 8.13
C LEU A 480 24.32 -6.14 7.13
N ASP A 481 25.29 -7.01 7.39
CA ASP A 481 26.29 -7.33 6.38
C ASP A 481 25.64 -8.13 5.26
N CYS A 482 26.04 -7.83 4.03
CA CYS A 482 25.57 -8.55 2.85
C CYS A 482 26.74 -8.98 1.97
N SER A 483 26.60 -10.15 1.36
CA SER A 483 27.56 -10.76 0.44
C SER A 483 26.87 -11.10 -0.88
N ILE A 484 27.59 -11.14 -1.98
CA ILE A 484 27.08 -11.64 -3.26
C ILE A 484 27.50 -13.09 -3.39
N TYR A 485 26.55 -13.99 -3.59
CA TYR A 485 26.81 -15.38 -3.95
C TYR A 485 26.53 -15.58 -5.43
N GLU A 486 27.53 -16.06 -6.16
CA GLU A 486 27.37 -16.58 -7.52
C GLU A 486 27.28 -18.11 -7.45
N LEU A 487 26.15 -18.66 -7.89
CA LEU A 487 25.85 -20.09 -7.86
C LEU A 487 25.81 -20.60 -9.30
N ASP A 488 26.69 -21.55 -9.63
CA ASP A 488 26.77 -22.15 -10.96
C ASP A 488 25.76 -23.31 -11.07
N ASP A 489 24.60 -23.02 -11.67
CA ASP A 489 23.51 -23.97 -11.84
C ASP A 489 23.52 -24.60 -13.24
N PRO A 490 23.45 -25.94 -13.35
CA PRO A 490 23.46 -26.62 -14.66
C PRO A 490 22.29 -26.21 -15.58
N ASN A 491 21.15 -25.82 -15.01
CA ASN A 491 19.92 -25.53 -15.75
C ASN A 491 19.67 -24.02 -15.87
N LEU A 492 20.03 -23.24 -14.84
CA LEU A 492 19.71 -21.81 -14.75
C LEU A 492 20.90 -20.90 -15.10
N GLY A 493 22.07 -21.49 -15.34
CA GLY A 493 23.34 -20.78 -15.49
C GLY A 493 23.81 -20.17 -14.17
N VAL A 494 24.64 -19.14 -14.24
CA VAL A 494 25.16 -18.48 -13.03
C VAL A 494 24.09 -17.56 -12.43
N LEU A 495 23.54 -17.97 -11.29
CA LEU A 495 22.67 -17.13 -10.46
C LEU A 495 23.53 -16.18 -9.63
N SER A 496 23.11 -14.92 -9.49
CA SER A 496 23.79 -13.93 -8.64
C SER A 496 22.81 -13.34 -7.64
N VAL A 497 22.94 -13.75 -6.37
CA VAL A 497 22.01 -13.38 -5.28
C VAL A 497 22.71 -12.58 -4.20
N LEU A 498 21.98 -11.63 -3.59
CA LEU A 498 22.43 -10.91 -2.41
C LEU A 498 22.06 -11.72 -1.16
N VAL A 499 23.03 -12.08 -0.32
CA VAL A 499 22.80 -12.89 0.88
C VAL A 499 23.12 -12.10 2.13
N GLU A 500 22.25 -12.17 3.12
CA GLU A 500 22.39 -11.57 4.45
C GLU A 500 21.81 -12.49 5.54
N ASP A 501 22.10 -12.19 6.80
CA ASP A 501 21.57 -12.95 7.94
C ASP A 501 20.04 -12.86 8.01
N LYS A 502 19.38 -13.97 8.35
CA LYS A 502 17.92 -13.98 8.56
C LYS A 502 17.59 -13.33 9.90
N LEU A 503 16.86 -12.23 9.86
CA LEU A 503 16.25 -11.61 11.04
C LEU A 503 14.99 -12.36 11.47
N ASP A 504 14.62 -12.20 12.75
CA ASP A 504 13.36 -12.69 13.27
C ASP A 504 12.18 -11.90 12.69
N HIS A 505 11.52 -12.49 11.70
CA HIS A 505 10.36 -11.91 11.03
C HIS A 505 9.20 -11.55 11.97
N THR A 506 9.07 -12.22 13.13
CA THR A 506 7.99 -11.93 14.10
C THR A 506 8.17 -10.58 14.80
N LYS A 507 9.41 -10.07 14.81
CA LYS A 507 9.80 -8.77 15.37
C LYS A 507 10.09 -7.74 14.28
N TRP A 508 9.75 -8.05 13.04
CA TRP A 508 10.00 -7.16 11.92
C TRP A 508 9.16 -5.88 12.06
N HIS A 509 9.83 -4.75 12.00
CA HIS A 509 9.22 -3.44 12.16
C HIS A 509 9.76 -2.47 11.11
N LYS A 510 8.91 -1.52 10.69
CA LYS A 510 9.21 -0.53 9.66
C LYS A 510 8.97 0.87 10.22
N TRP A 511 10.04 1.61 10.49
CA TRP A 511 10.01 2.92 11.15
C TRP A 511 9.64 4.07 10.19
N ASN A 512 10.03 3.96 8.92
CA ASN A 512 9.63 4.89 7.87
C ASN A 512 9.68 4.22 6.50
N CYS A 513 9.12 4.89 5.48
CA CYS A 513 9.10 4.42 4.09
C CYS A 513 9.77 5.44 3.14
N ASN A 514 9.95 5.02 1.88
CA ASN A 514 10.45 5.86 0.80
C ASN A 514 9.40 6.82 0.17
N ASN A 515 8.18 6.85 0.71
CA ASN A 515 7.08 7.69 0.24
C ASN A 515 6.61 8.72 1.28
N GLY A 516 7.36 8.90 2.37
CA GLY A 516 7.04 9.86 3.44
C GLY A 516 6.21 9.28 4.59
N PHE A 517 5.75 8.03 4.50
CA PHE A 517 5.13 7.36 5.66
C PHE A 517 6.12 7.22 6.83
N VAL A 518 5.62 7.45 8.04
CA VAL A 518 6.34 7.32 9.31
C VAL A 518 5.49 6.45 10.25
N ASP A 519 6.14 5.59 11.04
CA ASP A 519 5.47 4.75 12.03
C ASP A 519 4.55 5.57 12.95
N GLY A 520 3.36 5.03 13.24
CA GLY A 520 2.26 5.73 13.91
C GLY A 520 1.21 6.38 12.99
N MET A 521 1.47 6.49 11.68
CA MET A 521 0.46 6.94 10.71
C MET A 521 -0.50 5.79 10.34
N LYS A 522 -1.80 6.10 10.15
CA LYS A 522 -2.78 5.11 9.66
C LYS A 522 -2.51 4.70 8.21
N GLU A 523 -2.16 5.66 7.37
CA GLU A 523 -1.89 5.48 5.95
C GLU A 523 -0.78 6.42 5.48
N ALA A 524 -0.17 6.10 4.34
CA ALA A 524 0.82 6.97 3.73
C ALA A 524 0.15 8.26 3.20
N PRO A 525 0.74 9.44 3.42
CA PRO A 525 0.15 10.68 2.93
C PRO A 525 0.10 10.72 1.40
N ILE A 526 -1.05 11.12 0.87
CA ILE A 526 -1.23 11.40 -0.56
C ILE A 526 -0.73 12.82 -0.84
N PHE A 527 0.32 12.94 -1.63
CA PHE A 527 0.93 14.23 -1.93
C PHE A 527 0.34 14.83 -3.22
N SER A 528 -0.50 15.86 -3.08
CA SER A 528 -0.87 16.73 -4.20
C SER A 528 0.33 17.59 -4.65
N GLN A 529 0.26 18.18 -5.85
CA GLN A 529 1.30 19.12 -6.31
C GLN A 529 1.51 20.29 -5.33
N GLU A 530 0.45 20.77 -4.70
CA GLU A 530 0.50 21.81 -3.68
C GLU A 530 1.19 21.30 -2.41
N SER A 531 0.85 20.10 -1.95
CA SER A 531 1.51 19.44 -0.81
C SER A 531 3.01 19.25 -1.05
N LEU A 532 3.42 18.93 -2.28
CA LEU A 532 4.85 18.83 -2.65
C LEU A 532 5.57 20.19 -2.60
N ARG A 533 4.89 21.31 -2.86
CA ARG A 533 5.46 22.65 -2.68
C ARG A 533 5.64 22.97 -1.20
N HIS A 534 4.65 22.65 -0.37
CA HIS A 534 4.76 22.77 1.09
C HIS A 534 5.89 21.88 1.64
N ALA A 535 6.03 20.65 1.14
CA ALA A 535 7.12 19.75 1.47
C ALA A 535 8.50 20.34 1.16
N ALA A 536 8.65 21.07 0.05
CA ALA A 536 9.89 21.76 -0.29
C ALA A 536 10.21 22.92 0.68
N ILE A 537 9.18 23.64 1.15
CA ILE A 537 9.32 24.69 2.18
C ILE A 537 9.73 24.05 3.51
N ASN A 538 9.06 22.97 3.93
CA ASN A 538 9.40 22.24 5.17
C ASN A 538 10.81 21.66 5.12
N MET A 539 11.24 21.08 3.99
CA MET A 539 12.63 20.69 3.81
C MET A 539 13.56 21.89 4.02
N THR A 540 13.21 23.08 3.51
CA THR A 540 14.03 24.28 3.74
C THR A 540 14.05 24.68 5.21
N ARG A 541 12.91 24.66 5.93
CA ARG A 541 12.83 25.03 7.37
C ARG A 541 13.50 24.00 8.30
N VAL A 542 13.22 22.72 8.10
CA VAL A 542 13.75 21.62 8.91
C VAL A 542 15.24 21.42 8.61
N ALA A 543 15.69 21.67 7.37
CA ALA A 543 17.09 21.64 7.04
C ALA A 543 17.83 22.93 7.46
N HIS A 544 17.26 24.10 7.19
CA HIS A 544 17.81 25.37 7.65
C HIS A 544 17.20 25.68 9.01
N PHE A 545 17.76 25.08 10.08
CA PHE A 545 17.47 25.47 11.46
C PHE A 545 17.71 26.99 11.64
N GLU A 546 16.68 27.81 11.39
CA GLU A 546 16.58 29.24 11.71
C GLU A 546 15.72 29.38 12.99
N GLY A 547 16.31 29.96 14.04
CA GLY A 547 15.71 30.18 15.38
C GLY A 547 15.60 28.92 16.24
N ASP A 548 16.07 28.78 17.48
CA ASP A 548 16.58 29.71 18.47
C ASP A 548 17.91 29.16 19.01
N MET A 549 18.96 29.98 18.94
CA MET A 549 19.97 29.92 19.98
C MET A 549 19.27 30.49 21.22
N ILE A 550 19.12 29.69 22.27
CA ILE A 550 19.01 30.26 23.60
C ILE A 550 20.27 31.10 23.74
N GLU A 551 20.05 32.41 23.78
CA GLU A 551 20.97 33.44 24.19
C GLU A 551 21.60 32.97 25.50
N GLU A 552 22.83 32.47 25.42
CA GLU A 552 23.70 32.41 26.58
C GLU A 552 23.92 33.88 26.94
N GLY A 553 23.24 34.32 28.01
CA GLY A 553 23.15 35.72 28.42
C GLY A 553 24.54 36.34 28.49
N SER A 554 24.72 37.44 27.75
CA SER A 554 25.80 38.37 27.96
C SER A 554 25.54 39.12 29.26
N GLU A 555 26.40 38.90 30.23
CA GLU A 555 26.66 39.85 31.32
C GLU A 555 27.24 41.16 30.72
N GLU A 556 27.15 42.25 31.51
CA GLU A 556 27.45 43.69 31.23
C GLU A 556 26.16 44.49 30.91
N ASP A 557 25.67 45.47 31.69
CA ASP A 557 26.28 46.36 32.69
C ASP A 557 25.27 46.83 33.77
N GLU A 558 25.82 47.26 34.91
CA GLU A 558 25.19 47.72 36.15
C GLU A 558 24.38 49.04 36.02
N GLU A 559 23.31 49.19 36.83
CA GLU A 559 23.09 50.35 37.72
C GLU A 559 21.82 50.17 38.62
N ASP A 560 22.07 50.16 39.94
CA ASP A 560 21.24 50.51 41.12
C ASP A 560 19.76 50.06 41.27
N SER A 561 19.49 49.16 42.22
CA SER A 561 19.05 49.50 43.60
C SER A 561 18.37 48.33 44.35
N ASP A 562 18.82 48.17 45.60
CA ASP A 562 18.19 47.62 46.81
C ASP A 562 17.83 46.12 46.95
N GLU A 563 18.64 45.48 47.81
CA GLU A 563 18.34 44.51 48.87
C GLU A 563 17.21 43.48 48.68
N GLU A 564 17.60 42.21 48.51
CA GLU A 564 17.18 41.13 49.42
C GLU A 564 18.04 39.86 49.22
N LYS A 565 18.54 39.31 50.33
CA LYS A 565 19.27 38.03 50.37
C LYS A 565 18.28 36.88 50.24
N GLU A 566 18.53 35.90 49.36
CA GLU A 566 18.58 34.47 49.75
C GLU A 566 18.97 33.49 48.60
N ALA A 567 19.76 32.49 49.03
CA ALA A 567 20.03 31.16 48.45
C ALA A 567 20.93 31.02 47.18
N PRO A 568 21.99 30.19 47.23
CA PRO A 568 22.77 29.83 46.05
C PRO A 568 21.96 28.87 45.16
N ALA A 569 21.65 29.32 43.94
CA ALA A 569 21.04 28.47 42.93
C ALA A 569 21.99 27.31 42.58
N VAL A 570 21.53 26.11 42.93
CA VAL A 570 22.11 24.83 42.53
C VAL A 570 22.25 24.79 41.01
N PHE A 571 23.48 24.58 40.52
CA PHE A 571 23.74 24.15 39.14
C PHE A 571 23.00 22.82 38.91
N LEU A 572 21.81 22.87 38.32
CA LEU A 572 21.09 21.67 37.90
C LEU A 572 21.85 21.07 36.70
N GLU A 573 22.59 19.99 36.94
CA GLU A 573 23.15 19.13 35.91
C GLU A 573 22.01 18.72 34.94
N LYS A 574 22.00 19.26 33.71
CA LYS A 574 21.12 18.74 32.66
C LYS A 574 21.63 17.34 32.27
N GLY A 575 21.06 16.33 32.91
CA GLY A 575 21.37 14.91 32.68
C GLY A 575 21.24 14.51 31.20
N ALA A 576 22.06 13.55 30.79
CA ALA A 576 22.02 12.98 29.45
C ALA A 576 20.63 12.40 29.14
N ILE A 577 20.13 12.62 27.92
CA ILE A 577 18.78 12.23 27.52
C ILE A 577 18.84 10.84 26.85
N VAL A 578 17.92 9.95 27.24
CA VAL A 578 17.69 8.67 26.55
C VAL A 578 16.65 8.88 25.46
N PHE A 579 16.95 8.47 24.23
CA PHE A 579 16.02 8.55 23.11
C PHE A 579 15.43 7.18 22.77
N SER A 580 14.18 7.18 22.29
CA SER A 580 13.49 5.96 21.86
C SER A 580 14.05 5.40 20.54
N PRO A 581 13.82 4.11 20.24
CA PRO A 581 14.21 3.52 18.94
C PRO A 581 13.59 4.25 17.74
N PHE A 582 12.35 4.72 17.88
CA PHE A 582 11.66 5.53 16.86
C PHE A 582 12.39 6.85 16.59
N GLU A 583 12.71 7.62 17.64
CA GLU A 583 13.44 8.89 17.49
C GLU A 583 14.83 8.69 16.87
N VAL A 584 15.52 7.62 17.26
CA VAL A 584 16.83 7.26 16.70
C VAL A 584 16.72 6.94 15.21
N ALA A 585 15.69 6.19 14.78
CA ALA A 585 15.46 5.88 13.38
C ALA A 585 15.21 7.16 12.54
N GLN A 586 14.29 8.03 12.99
CA GLN A 586 14.00 9.28 12.26
C GLN A 586 15.22 10.23 12.24
N ALA A 587 15.94 10.33 13.36
CA ALA A 587 17.15 11.14 13.44
C ALA A 587 18.28 10.61 12.55
N PHE A 588 18.40 9.29 12.38
CA PHE A 588 19.36 8.69 11.47
C PHE A 588 19.06 9.05 10.00
N SER A 589 17.80 8.95 9.58
CA SER A 589 17.38 9.40 8.24
C SER A 589 17.74 10.87 8.02
N HIS A 590 17.37 11.77 8.93
CA HIS A 590 17.73 13.19 8.84
C HIS A 590 19.27 13.39 8.83
N PHE A 591 20.01 12.68 9.68
CA PHE A 591 21.47 12.75 9.73
C PHE A 591 22.13 12.38 8.41
N SER A 592 21.64 11.33 7.75
CA SER A 592 22.19 10.87 6.47
C SER A 592 22.17 11.96 5.38
N TYR A 593 21.13 12.81 5.39
CA TYR A 593 21.00 13.97 4.52
C TYR A 593 22.13 14.97 4.75
N TRP A 594 22.41 15.33 6.00
CA TRP A 594 23.48 16.27 6.33
C TRP A 594 24.88 15.70 6.14
N ALA A 595 25.11 14.48 6.64
CA ALA A 595 26.39 13.80 6.53
C ALA A 595 26.85 13.62 5.07
N SER A 596 25.89 13.48 4.15
CA SER A 596 26.17 13.37 2.71
C SER A 596 26.32 14.71 1.98
N GLY A 597 26.27 15.84 2.69
CA GLY A 597 26.27 17.18 2.09
C GLY A 597 25.00 17.48 1.31
N ARG A 598 23.84 17.06 1.84
CA ARG A 598 22.50 17.18 1.24
C ARG A 598 22.32 16.38 -0.05
N LYS A 599 23.17 15.38 -0.28
CA LYS A 599 23.16 14.62 -1.54
C LYS A 599 22.34 13.35 -1.48
N ARG A 600 22.19 12.76 -0.30
CA ARG A 600 21.63 11.43 -0.09
C ARG A 600 20.80 11.40 1.17
N LEU A 601 19.63 10.79 1.11
CA LEU A 601 18.78 10.55 2.27
C LEU A 601 18.51 9.04 2.34
N VAL A 602 18.89 8.41 3.46
CA VAL A 602 18.59 7.00 3.75
C VAL A 602 17.21 6.94 4.42
N CYS A 603 16.32 6.12 3.88
CA CYS A 603 14.95 5.90 4.33
C CYS A 603 14.56 4.43 4.09
N ASP A 604 13.27 4.11 4.25
CA ASP A 604 12.78 2.73 4.25
C ASP A 604 13.47 1.91 5.35
N LEU A 605 13.58 2.53 6.54
CA LEU A 605 14.23 1.91 7.69
C LEU A 605 13.34 0.79 8.22
N GLN A 606 13.75 -0.45 7.99
CA GLN A 606 13.04 -1.66 8.36
C GLN A 606 13.99 -2.75 8.84
N GLY A 607 13.51 -3.59 9.75
CA GLY A 607 14.31 -4.65 10.36
C GLY A 607 13.83 -5.00 11.77
N VAL A 608 14.75 -5.28 12.70
CA VAL A 608 14.42 -5.72 14.06
C VAL A 608 15.13 -4.85 15.08
N TYR A 609 14.44 -4.50 16.17
CA TYR A 609 15.08 -3.92 17.34
C TYR A 609 15.57 -5.04 18.27
N ASP A 610 16.90 -5.16 18.39
CA ASP A 610 17.54 -6.09 19.31
C ASP A 610 17.67 -5.43 20.68
N GLU A 611 16.70 -5.69 21.55
CA GLU A 611 16.64 -5.16 22.92
C GLU A 611 17.84 -5.59 23.77
N LEU A 612 18.39 -6.79 23.54
CA LEU A 612 19.51 -7.32 24.34
C LEU A 612 20.79 -6.52 24.08
N ASN A 613 21.04 -6.17 22.82
CA ASN A 613 22.21 -5.40 22.44
C ASN A 613 21.93 -3.89 22.32
N ASN A 614 20.68 -3.47 22.49
CA ASN A 614 20.20 -2.10 22.33
C ASN A 614 20.55 -1.52 20.95
N VAL A 615 20.26 -2.29 19.89
CA VAL A 615 20.62 -1.97 18.50
C VAL A 615 19.42 -2.15 17.58
N LEU A 616 19.15 -1.14 16.77
CA LEU A 616 18.27 -1.22 15.61
C LEU A 616 19.01 -1.89 14.46
N MET A 617 18.65 -3.13 14.15
CA MET A 617 19.22 -3.91 13.05
C MET A 617 18.37 -3.75 11.78
N PHE A 618 18.87 -2.97 10.83
CA PHE A 618 18.19 -2.66 9.57
C PHE A 618 18.66 -3.53 8.40
N SER A 619 17.76 -3.73 7.44
CA SER A 619 18.01 -4.35 6.15
C SER A 619 17.30 -3.58 5.03
N ASP A 620 17.74 -3.78 3.78
CA ASP A 620 17.12 -3.23 2.57
C ASP A 620 16.78 -1.72 2.62
N PRO A 621 17.74 -0.84 2.93
CA PRO A 621 17.49 0.59 2.92
C PRO A 621 17.23 1.10 1.49
N VAL A 622 16.44 2.16 1.41
CA VAL A 622 16.33 3.00 0.21
C VAL A 622 17.16 4.26 0.39
N ILE A 623 17.85 4.69 -0.67
CA ILE A 623 18.61 5.94 -0.68
C ILE A 623 18.09 6.85 -1.78
N HIS A 624 17.45 7.95 -1.39
CA HIS A 624 17.15 9.03 -2.32
C HIS A 624 18.41 9.81 -2.66
N TYR A 625 18.64 10.15 -3.93
CA TYR A 625 19.79 10.94 -4.37
C TYR A 625 19.37 12.21 -5.12
N TYR A 626 20.01 13.32 -4.76
CA TYR A 626 19.89 14.59 -5.47
C TYR A 626 21.19 15.37 -5.31
N ASN A 627 21.73 15.98 -6.37
CA ASN A 627 22.92 16.80 -6.24
C ASN A 627 22.55 18.29 -6.37
N PRO A 628 22.48 19.05 -5.26
CA PRO A 628 22.12 20.47 -5.31
C PRO A 628 23.17 21.33 -6.02
N TYR A 629 24.40 20.83 -6.20
CA TYR A 629 25.51 21.54 -6.85
C TYR A 629 25.82 21.02 -8.26
N GLY A 630 25.00 20.11 -8.79
CA GLY A 630 25.23 19.52 -10.12
C GLY A 630 24.43 20.21 -11.20
N TYR A 631 25.06 20.47 -12.36
CA TYR A 631 24.37 20.94 -13.56
C TYR A 631 23.38 19.91 -14.13
N THR A 632 23.61 18.62 -13.88
CA THR A 632 22.71 17.52 -14.26
C THR A 632 22.32 16.69 -13.04
N CYS A 633 21.02 16.44 -12.89
CA CYS A 633 20.48 15.59 -11.84
C CYS A 633 20.37 14.14 -12.33
N ARG A 634 21.30 13.28 -11.91
CA ARG A 634 21.17 11.83 -12.13
C ARG A 634 19.98 11.31 -11.33
N LYS A 635 19.07 10.60 -12.00
CA LYS A 635 17.91 9.93 -11.38
C LYS A 635 18.22 8.44 -11.14
N ASN A 636 17.60 7.86 -10.11
CA ASN A 636 17.66 6.43 -9.80
C ASN A 636 19.09 5.92 -9.57
N VAL A 637 19.89 6.65 -8.80
CA VAL A 637 21.32 6.35 -8.60
C VAL A 637 21.52 5.08 -7.77
N HIS A 638 20.61 4.81 -6.83
CA HIS A 638 20.71 3.68 -5.88
C HIS A 638 19.67 2.59 -6.12
N GLY A 639 19.06 2.57 -7.30
CA GLY A 639 17.95 1.67 -7.64
C GLY A 639 16.67 2.42 -7.97
N ARG A 640 15.56 1.71 -8.15
CA ARG A 640 14.31 2.30 -8.64
C ARG A 640 13.50 2.98 -7.55
N THR A 641 13.67 2.52 -6.32
CA THR A 641 13.08 3.11 -5.12
C THR A 641 13.65 4.50 -4.78
N ASP A 642 14.72 4.92 -5.45
CA ASP A 642 15.26 6.29 -5.39
C ASP A 642 14.36 7.28 -6.15
N GLN A 643 13.38 7.84 -5.43
CA GLN A 643 12.51 8.94 -5.88
C GLN A 643 13.21 10.33 -5.93
N GLY A 644 14.55 10.38 -5.79
CA GLY A 644 15.33 11.61 -5.87
C GLY A 644 14.87 12.73 -4.95
N LYS A 645 14.82 13.95 -5.49
CA LYS A 645 14.46 15.16 -4.72
C LYS A 645 13.02 15.10 -4.17
N GLU A 646 12.09 14.53 -4.93
CA GLU A 646 10.70 14.39 -4.49
C GLU A 646 10.58 13.44 -3.30
N GLY A 647 11.29 12.30 -3.32
CA GLY A 647 11.37 11.41 -2.16
C GLY A 647 11.92 12.11 -0.91
N MET A 648 12.96 12.93 -1.09
CA MET A 648 13.49 13.75 0.00
C MET A 648 12.45 14.75 0.53
N HIS A 649 11.70 15.42 -0.34
CA HIS A 649 10.63 16.33 0.08
C HIS A 649 9.56 15.61 0.89
N LYS A 650 9.09 14.44 0.41
CA LYS A 650 8.07 13.64 1.11
C LYS A 650 8.51 13.27 2.51
N PHE A 651 9.75 12.83 2.69
CA PHE A 651 10.31 12.57 4.01
C PHE A 651 10.31 13.82 4.89
N PHE A 652 10.85 14.95 4.41
CA PHE A 652 10.94 16.16 5.24
C PHE A 652 9.59 16.81 5.54
N HIS A 653 8.57 16.54 4.74
CA HIS A 653 7.21 16.98 5.01
C HIS A 653 6.68 16.38 6.30
N THR A 654 6.76 15.05 6.43
CA THR A 654 6.27 14.32 7.61
C THR A 654 7.26 14.37 8.76
N HIS A 655 8.57 14.38 8.48
CA HIS A 655 9.62 14.52 9.50
C HIS A 655 9.58 15.88 10.21
N ALA A 656 8.89 16.89 9.67
CA ALA A 656 8.75 18.19 10.32
C ALA A 656 8.14 18.06 11.73
N ASP A 657 7.19 17.14 11.91
CA ASP A 657 6.50 16.91 13.18
C ASP A 657 7.33 16.03 14.14
N TYR A 658 8.29 15.27 13.62
CA TYR A 658 9.14 14.33 14.39
C TYR A 658 10.59 14.82 14.57
N CYS A 659 10.94 15.99 14.05
CA CYS A 659 12.29 16.55 14.16
C CYS A 659 12.58 17.02 15.59
N GLY A 660 13.05 16.08 16.42
CA GLY A 660 13.25 16.30 17.85
C GLY A 660 14.66 16.74 18.29
N HIS A 661 14.91 16.63 19.59
CA HIS A 661 16.16 17.04 20.23
C HIS A 661 17.37 16.25 19.71
N LEU A 662 17.19 14.95 19.45
CA LEU A 662 18.24 14.10 18.89
C LEU A 662 18.71 14.60 17.51
N CYS A 663 17.79 15.00 16.63
CA CYS A 663 18.12 15.58 15.33
C CYS A 663 19.02 16.81 15.47
N LYS A 664 18.74 17.68 16.45
CA LYS A 664 19.56 18.88 16.73
C LYS A 664 20.97 18.51 17.20
N ILE A 665 21.09 17.49 18.04
CA ILE A 665 22.37 17.02 18.57
C ILE A 665 23.25 16.43 17.45
N VAL A 666 22.75 15.44 16.71
CA VAL A 666 23.56 14.67 15.75
C VAL A 666 23.94 15.47 14.50
N ASN A 667 23.13 16.48 14.15
CA ASN A 667 23.39 17.35 13.01
C ASN A 667 24.22 18.60 13.36
N ARG A 668 24.60 18.77 14.63
CA ARG A 668 25.45 19.88 15.05
C ARG A 668 26.83 19.77 14.38
N GLY A 669 27.29 20.88 13.80
CA GLY A 669 28.62 20.98 13.16
C GLY A 669 28.66 20.76 11.66
N PHE A 670 27.55 20.42 10.99
CA PHE A 670 27.47 20.48 9.52
C PHE A 670 27.31 21.90 8.97
N ARG A 671 27.18 22.92 9.84
CA ARG A 671 27.19 24.34 9.48
C ARG A 671 28.60 24.76 9.03
N ARG A 672 28.78 25.08 7.74
CA ARG A 672 29.88 25.96 7.29
C ARG A 672 29.35 27.37 7.08
N VAL A 673 30.00 28.30 7.78
CA VAL A 673 29.92 29.76 7.68
C VAL A 673 30.00 30.17 6.21
N ARG A 674 29.00 30.88 5.70
CA ARG A 674 29.19 31.75 4.52
C ARG A 674 30.10 32.89 4.97
N ARG A 675 31.40 32.81 4.69
CA ARG A 675 32.26 33.99 4.71
C ARG A 675 31.74 34.93 3.63
N PHE A 676 31.02 35.97 4.02
CA PHE A 676 30.87 37.14 3.18
C PHE A 676 32.21 37.88 3.22
N ASP A 677 32.93 37.87 2.09
CA ASP A 677 34.06 38.76 1.89
C ASP A 677 33.54 40.20 1.94
N LYS A 678 33.79 40.89 3.06
CA LYS A 678 33.63 42.33 3.17
C LYS A 678 34.81 42.97 2.43
N LYS A 679 34.65 43.19 1.13
CA LYS A 679 35.50 44.13 0.37
C LYS A 679 34.60 45.13 -0.34
N SER A 680 35.09 46.37 -0.39
CA SER A 680 34.56 47.55 -1.08
C SER A 680 33.48 48.35 -0.34
N GLN A 681 33.94 49.13 0.64
CA GLN A 681 33.53 50.53 0.74
C GLN A 681 34.77 51.32 1.14
N ASP A 682 35.57 51.66 0.14
CA ASP A 682 36.39 52.85 0.20
C ASP A 682 36.65 53.34 -1.24
N HIS A 683 36.58 54.67 -1.38
CA HIS A 683 36.82 55.48 -2.58
C HIS A 683 35.58 55.86 -3.42
N SER A 684 34.92 56.92 -2.95
CA SER A 684 34.42 57.98 -3.82
C SER A 684 34.68 59.35 -3.19
N VAL A 685 35.82 59.96 -3.54
CA VAL A 685 36.07 61.40 -3.43
C VAL A 685 36.85 61.81 -4.68
N SER A 686 36.31 62.80 -5.42
CA SER A 686 36.88 63.56 -6.56
C SER A 686 37.30 62.76 -7.80
N ALA A 687 36.92 63.09 -9.03
CA ALA A 687 36.54 64.36 -9.66
C ALA A 687 35.62 64.07 -10.86
#